data_AF-A0A2E8CNQ3-F1
#
_entry.id   AF-A0A2E8CNQ3-F1
#
_cell.length_a   1.000
_cell.length_b   1.000
_cell.length_c   1.000
_cell.angle_alpha   90.00
_cell.angle_beta   90.00
_cell.angle_gamma   90.00
#
_symmetry.space_group_name_H-M   'P 1'
#
loop_
_entity.id
_entity.type
_entity.pdbx_description
1 polymer ?
#
loop_
_entity_poly.entity_id
_entity_poly.type
_entity_poly.pdbx_seq_one_letter_code
_entity_poly.pdbx_strand_id
1 'polypeptide(L)'
;MKTLISFSTLLVSLTLGAADRPNIVVIVSDDQGYADVSYNPHSPPEVSTPHIDALAAESVICTSGYASGHVCSPTRAGLMTGRYQQRFGIYTAGEGGSGMPLDEKWIPIFMGEAGYVSGAYGKWHLGLDMSRHPMNRGFDEFYGFMGRGAHPYFDHSDPGHPIFKGLEPVIDEEGYLTTRITEEAVDFIDRRKEEPFFLYVAYNAVHSPAEAPEEDIKPLTDDPLRNTLMAMLRHLDNGVGEIVGKLKEEKLFDNTLLFYLSDNGGAGAMNANNDPLRGFKQQDYEGGIRVPFIVSWPRQLKGGTTCDVPLWSNDILPTILSATGQQLPTEKPLDGVDMIPALMGRTDKLHDNLFWSSAGQRAQWAIRSGKWKLVTMKDQIELFDLESDIGETNNLKAEHPEMVKSLTKKYDAWLDEMAEPLNGAPKRWSAGAEAESKKKRDKSSKADESAGSETIVKSDRGAAAPPPKGGRRSEAKNVLFIVCDDLNTHVSPSGYDHIMTPGLAELSSEAMTFNRAFCQYPVCGPSRASFMNGLYPQSSGVLDNTADIRETRPGTVSMPQFFKENGFWTASVGKVFHSPRHEHGDVAWDEFVRFENDELPVVTEARRKFEAEHGSVDNPKNKKLWKPIEKSAKSKLDAQTPPGYGRSGLTDEQHKDGKNARQVANWLREKSNGDKPFFIACGIQKPHVPFLAPDKWFDLYPIDQITYEADKPNLWDNLPKSAISRRYEAFGFEFSKENDQLRREYMQAYHACVSFIDAQVKIVLDALKESGHWDDTVVIFTSDHGYHLGDHFVWGKVTLFDIGAKVPFIIHAPGLTTGGTRSDAMVELIDIYPTLVELTGLTPPEHLQGMSLQPLLPRPERPGRKKFAYSVVSKSQNLGYSIRNQRWRYGKWQDGEELYNLTNDPHEKRNLANHPEFEARLEEFRVALAEKEEEASLKR
;
A
#
# COMPACT_ATOMS: atom_id res chain seq x y z
N MET A 1 12.94 14.45 74.56
CA MET A 1 13.30 13.71 73.33
C MET A 1 12.02 13.13 72.76
N LYS A 2 11.62 13.59 71.57
CA LYS A 2 10.37 13.20 70.90
C LYS A 2 10.63 11.94 70.09
N THR A 3 9.85 10.89 70.35
CA THR A 3 9.86 9.63 69.59
C THR A 3 8.94 9.82 68.37
N LEU A 4 9.51 9.76 67.17
CA LEU A 4 8.73 9.73 65.92
C LEU A 4 8.13 8.34 65.74
N ILE A 5 6.81 8.28 65.61
CA ILE A 5 6.06 7.11 65.14
C ILE A 5 5.90 7.29 63.63
N SER A 6 6.51 6.40 62.85
CA SER A 6 6.35 6.33 61.40
C SER A 6 5.03 5.61 61.09
N PHE A 7 4.06 6.33 60.52
CA PHE A 7 2.87 5.73 59.91
C PHE A 7 3.25 5.15 58.54
N SER A 8 3.34 3.83 58.44
CA SER A 8 3.36 3.15 57.15
C SER A 8 1.92 3.03 56.64
N THR A 9 1.57 3.83 55.64
CA THR A 9 0.30 3.73 54.92
C THR A 9 0.33 2.47 54.06
N LEU A 10 -0.33 1.41 54.51
CA LEU A 10 -0.55 0.20 53.74
C LEU A 10 -1.61 0.52 52.67
N LEU A 11 -1.21 0.71 51.41
CA LEU A 11 -2.14 0.72 50.28
C LEU A 11 -2.71 -0.69 50.13
N VAL A 12 -3.93 -0.89 50.62
CA VAL A 12 -4.74 -2.05 50.26
C VAL A 12 -5.34 -1.74 48.90
N SER A 13 -4.77 -2.30 47.83
CA SER A 13 -5.46 -2.38 46.54
C SER A 13 -6.66 -3.30 46.72
N LEU A 14 -7.85 -2.72 46.90
CA LEU A 14 -9.11 -3.44 46.77
C LEU A 14 -9.24 -3.88 45.31
N THR A 15 -8.88 -5.13 45.03
CA THR A 15 -9.24 -5.78 43.77
C THR A 15 -10.76 -5.94 43.75
N LEU A 16 -11.44 -5.12 42.96
CA LEU A 16 -12.87 -5.30 42.68
C LEU A 16 -13.09 -6.72 42.15
N GLY A 17 -14.04 -7.46 42.74
CA GLY A 17 -14.46 -8.74 42.20
C GLY A 17 -15.05 -8.55 40.80
N ALA A 18 -15.02 -9.60 39.96
CA ALA A 18 -15.55 -9.53 38.59
C ALA A 18 -16.99 -8.97 38.53
N ALA A 19 -17.83 -9.25 39.53
CA ALA A 19 -19.20 -8.76 39.64
C ALA A 19 -19.36 -7.25 39.92
N ASP A 20 -18.31 -6.56 40.38
CA ASP A 20 -18.37 -5.12 40.67
C ASP A 20 -17.84 -4.24 39.54
N ARG A 21 -17.16 -4.82 38.56
CA ARG A 21 -16.63 -4.09 37.39
C ARG A 21 -17.74 -3.89 36.35
N PRO A 22 -17.96 -2.67 35.82
CA PRO A 22 -19.03 -2.45 34.85
C PRO A 22 -18.64 -2.99 33.47
N ASN A 23 -19.59 -3.52 32.71
CA ASN A 23 -19.38 -3.69 31.27
C ASN A 23 -19.30 -2.31 30.60
N ILE A 24 -18.57 -2.20 29.50
CA ILE A 24 -18.44 -0.96 28.75
C ILE A 24 -18.99 -1.19 27.33
N VAL A 25 -19.96 -0.37 26.91
CA VAL A 25 -20.53 -0.44 25.57
C VAL A 25 -20.47 0.95 24.92
N VAL A 26 -19.92 1.04 23.72
CA VAL A 26 -19.87 2.27 22.93
C VAL A 26 -20.53 2.00 21.59
N ILE A 27 -21.70 2.57 21.37
CA ILE A 27 -22.46 2.48 20.11
C ILE A 27 -22.27 3.79 19.35
N VAL A 28 -21.76 3.70 18.13
CA VAL A 28 -21.49 4.84 17.24
C VAL A 28 -22.28 4.70 15.95
N SER A 29 -23.15 5.66 15.65
CA SER A 29 -23.75 5.83 14.32
C SER A 29 -22.86 6.68 13.41
N ASP A 30 -23.12 6.62 12.10
CA ASP A 30 -22.33 7.30 11.06
C ASP A 30 -23.25 8.22 10.25
N ASP A 31 -22.95 9.52 10.24
CA ASP A 31 -23.74 10.56 9.56
C ASP A 31 -25.20 10.73 10.02
N GLN A 32 -25.54 10.32 11.24
CA GLN A 32 -26.88 10.54 11.78
C GLN A 32 -27.11 12.02 12.10
N GLY A 33 -28.26 12.55 11.65
CA GLY A 33 -28.67 13.91 11.93
C GLY A 33 -28.96 14.17 13.41
N TYR A 34 -28.70 15.39 13.88
CA TYR A 34 -29.00 15.78 15.26
C TYR A 34 -30.51 15.67 15.61
N ALA A 35 -31.38 15.95 14.64
CA ALA A 35 -32.83 15.83 14.74
C ALA A 35 -33.37 14.47 14.26
N ASP A 36 -32.49 13.56 13.80
CA ASP A 36 -32.85 12.20 13.38
C ASP A 36 -32.89 11.22 14.57
N VAL A 37 -33.42 11.69 15.68
CA VAL A 37 -33.84 10.93 16.87
C VAL A 37 -35.16 11.52 17.37
N SER A 38 -36.18 10.69 17.60
CA SER A 38 -37.54 11.19 17.87
C SER A 38 -37.70 11.85 19.25
N TYR A 39 -36.80 11.60 20.21
CA TYR A 39 -36.75 12.37 21.46
C TYR A 39 -36.27 13.82 21.29
N ASN A 40 -35.66 14.19 20.15
CA ASN A 40 -35.24 15.57 19.90
C ASN A 40 -36.49 16.45 19.70
N PRO A 41 -36.65 17.57 20.43
CA PRO A 41 -37.81 18.46 20.27
C PRO A 41 -38.02 19.04 18.87
N HIS A 42 -36.97 19.05 18.04
CA HIS A 42 -36.99 19.52 16.66
C HIS A 42 -37.09 18.38 15.63
N SER A 43 -37.28 17.14 16.09
CA SER A 43 -37.37 15.99 15.21
C SER A 43 -38.58 16.08 14.27
N PRO A 44 -38.40 15.89 12.96
CA PRO A 44 -39.50 15.83 12.01
C PRO A 44 -40.48 14.68 12.30
N PRO A 45 -41.78 14.80 11.94
CA PRO A 45 -42.79 13.79 12.24
C PRO A 45 -42.54 12.39 11.64
N GLU A 46 -41.76 12.30 10.55
CA GLU A 46 -41.41 11.03 9.92
C GLU A 46 -40.32 10.25 10.69
N VAL A 47 -39.58 10.90 11.58
CA VAL A 47 -38.53 10.26 12.37
C VAL A 47 -39.16 9.45 13.50
N SER A 48 -38.77 8.18 13.60
CA SER A 48 -39.24 7.27 14.63
C SER A 48 -38.11 6.37 15.10
N THR A 49 -37.62 6.61 16.32
CA THR A 49 -36.55 5.83 16.97
C THR A 49 -36.98 5.35 18.37
N PRO A 50 -38.05 4.52 18.48
CA PRO A 50 -38.63 4.13 19.77
C PRO A 50 -37.63 3.43 20.71
N HIS A 51 -36.64 2.72 20.19
CA HIS A 51 -35.66 2.01 21.03
C HIS A 51 -34.57 2.95 21.57
N ILE A 52 -34.06 3.86 20.74
CA ILE A 52 -33.16 4.93 21.16
C ILE A 52 -33.89 5.87 22.13
N ASP A 53 -35.16 6.17 21.91
CA ASP A 53 -35.99 6.97 22.83
C ASP A 53 -36.17 6.28 24.19
N ALA A 54 -36.40 4.96 24.20
CA ALA A 54 -36.47 4.18 25.43
C ALA A 54 -35.13 4.20 26.17
N LEU A 55 -34.01 4.07 25.45
CA LEU A 55 -32.68 4.23 26.03
C LEU A 55 -32.49 5.64 26.61
N ALA A 56 -32.86 6.68 25.87
CA ALA A 56 -32.76 8.08 26.30
C ALA A 56 -33.56 8.34 27.59
N ALA A 57 -34.79 7.82 27.68
CA ALA A 57 -35.67 7.96 28.84
C ALA A 57 -35.10 7.34 30.13
N GLU A 58 -34.24 6.32 30.01
CA GLU A 58 -33.58 5.66 31.14
C GLU A 58 -32.14 6.17 31.38
N SER A 59 -31.70 7.19 30.64
CA SER A 59 -30.29 7.62 30.60
C SER A 59 -30.13 9.13 30.81
N VAL A 60 -28.89 9.62 30.71
CA VAL A 60 -28.59 11.05 30.65
C VAL A 60 -28.45 11.45 29.18
N ILE A 61 -29.29 12.39 28.72
CA ILE A 61 -29.16 12.99 27.38
C ILE A 61 -28.19 14.16 27.46
N CYS A 62 -27.08 14.07 26.74
CA CYS A 62 -26.05 15.12 26.69
C CYS A 62 -26.41 16.11 25.58
N THR A 63 -27.18 17.15 25.92
CA THR A 63 -27.68 18.11 24.92
C THR A 63 -26.53 18.89 24.29
N SER A 64 -25.43 19.14 25.01
CA SER A 64 -24.17 19.74 24.51
C SER A 64 -23.08 18.67 24.27
N GLY A 65 -23.46 17.52 23.70
CA GLY A 65 -22.52 16.46 23.30
C GLY A 65 -21.90 16.70 21.93
N TYR A 66 -20.58 16.59 21.82
CA TYR A 66 -19.83 16.85 20.59
C TYR A 66 -19.00 15.66 20.10
N ALA A 67 -18.87 15.53 18.79
CA ALA A 67 -17.79 14.78 18.16
C ALA A 67 -16.50 15.62 18.18
N SER A 68 -15.34 14.97 18.37
CA SER A 68 -14.03 15.67 18.33
C SER A 68 -13.58 16.08 16.92
N GLY A 69 -14.23 15.56 15.88
CA GLY A 69 -14.08 16.01 14.49
C GLY A 69 -15.43 16.31 13.82
N HIS A 70 -15.39 16.99 12.67
CA HIS A 70 -16.56 17.23 11.81
C HIS A 70 -16.71 16.14 10.71
N VAL A 71 -15.90 15.09 10.77
CA VAL A 71 -15.90 13.92 9.87
C VAL A 71 -15.46 12.65 10.60
N CYS A 72 -15.98 11.52 10.15
CA CYS A 72 -15.91 10.21 10.78
C CYS A 72 -14.53 9.77 11.30
N SER A 73 -13.49 9.72 10.47
CA SER A 73 -12.20 9.11 10.87
C SER A 73 -11.45 9.94 11.94
N PRO A 74 -11.33 11.28 11.82
CA PRO A 74 -10.86 12.15 12.90
C PRO A 74 -11.58 11.94 14.24
N THR A 75 -12.91 11.86 14.25
CA THR A 75 -13.65 11.61 15.50
C THR A 75 -13.34 10.25 16.09
N ARG A 76 -13.34 9.19 15.26
CA ARG A 76 -13.02 7.83 15.69
C ARG A 76 -11.58 7.74 16.23
N ALA A 77 -10.66 8.50 15.65
CA ALA A 77 -9.28 8.59 16.10
C ALA A 77 -9.19 9.22 17.50
N GLY A 78 -9.90 10.34 17.71
CA GLY A 78 -9.95 10.98 19.01
C GLY A 78 -10.67 10.14 20.07
N LEU A 79 -11.80 9.51 19.71
CA LEU A 79 -12.53 8.57 20.55
C LEU A 79 -11.63 7.45 21.05
N MET A 80 -10.91 6.77 20.15
CA MET A 80 -10.08 5.62 20.50
C MET A 80 -8.86 5.97 21.36
N THR A 81 -8.42 7.23 21.36
CA THR A 81 -7.18 7.66 22.04
C THR A 81 -7.42 8.61 23.21
N GLY A 82 -8.63 9.16 23.36
CA GLY A 82 -8.94 10.23 24.33
C GLY A 82 -8.15 11.52 24.11
N ARG A 83 -7.57 11.70 22.92
CA ARG A 83 -6.66 12.80 22.57
C ARG A 83 -7.15 13.49 21.31
N TYR A 84 -6.86 14.78 21.18
CA TYR A 84 -7.05 15.49 19.92
C TYR A 84 -6.29 14.75 18.83
N GLN A 85 -7.00 14.30 17.81
CA GLN A 85 -6.44 13.60 16.67
C GLN A 85 -5.37 14.42 15.91
N GLN A 86 -5.43 15.75 16.05
CA GLN A 86 -4.46 16.71 15.54
C GLN A 86 -3.10 16.63 16.27
N ARG A 87 -3.04 16.14 17.52
CA ARG A 87 -1.77 15.92 18.24
C ARG A 87 -0.86 14.94 17.53
N PHE A 88 -1.43 14.09 16.69
CA PHE A 88 -0.71 13.08 15.91
C PHE A 88 -1.05 13.15 14.42
N GLY A 89 -1.40 14.36 13.95
CA GLY A 89 -1.41 14.72 12.53
C GLY A 89 -2.66 14.35 11.73
N ILE A 90 -3.74 13.92 12.38
CA ILE A 90 -5.01 13.60 11.71
C ILE A 90 -5.94 14.81 11.76
N TYR A 91 -6.18 15.45 10.61
CA TYR A 91 -7.10 16.58 10.47
C TYR A 91 -8.28 16.25 9.53
N THR A 92 -8.11 15.27 8.65
CA THR A 92 -9.05 14.91 7.60
C THR A 92 -9.41 13.43 7.63
N ALA A 93 -10.55 13.08 7.02
CA ALA A 93 -10.95 11.68 6.85
C ALA A 93 -9.89 10.84 6.12
N GLY A 94 -9.24 11.43 5.11
CA GLY A 94 -8.20 10.75 4.32
C GLY A 94 -6.96 10.38 5.15
N GLU A 95 -6.56 11.24 6.09
CA GLU A 95 -5.40 10.97 6.97
C GLU A 95 -5.70 9.84 7.95
N GLY A 96 -6.82 9.93 8.68
CA GLY A 96 -7.18 8.89 9.64
C GLY A 96 -7.50 7.55 8.97
N GLY A 97 -8.19 7.57 7.83
CA GLY A 97 -8.46 6.37 7.02
C GLY A 97 -7.20 5.78 6.37
N SER A 98 -6.13 6.57 6.21
CA SER A 98 -4.84 6.05 5.74
C SER A 98 -4.11 5.24 6.78
N GLY A 99 -4.40 5.48 8.06
CA GLY A 99 -3.83 4.74 9.16
C GLY A 99 -3.42 5.69 10.27
N MET A 100 -3.98 5.44 11.45
CA MET A 100 -3.50 6.08 12.66
C MET A 100 -2.04 5.70 12.97
N PRO A 101 -1.28 6.62 13.59
CA PRO A 101 0.03 6.30 14.17
C PRO A 101 -0.05 5.12 15.14
N LEU A 102 0.98 4.27 15.13
CA LEU A 102 0.99 3.03 15.91
C LEU A 102 1.41 3.25 17.37
N ASP A 103 2.04 4.39 17.66
CA ASP A 103 2.57 4.77 18.97
C ASP A 103 1.53 5.43 19.90
N GLU A 104 0.29 5.63 19.44
CA GLU A 104 -0.83 5.96 20.32
C GLU A 104 -1.39 4.68 20.98
N LYS A 105 -1.81 4.78 22.24
CA LYS A 105 -2.46 3.69 22.98
C LYS A 105 -3.98 3.83 22.91
N TRP A 106 -4.65 2.75 22.53
CA TRP A 106 -6.07 2.78 22.15
C TRP A 106 -6.92 2.18 23.27
N ILE A 107 -8.21 2.56 23.38
CA ILE A 107 -9.15 2.02 24.37
C ILE A 107 -8.98 0.50 24.59
N PRO A 108 -9.06 -0.37 23.56
CA PRO A 108 -8.99 -1.83 23.77
C PRO A 108 -7.69 -2.30 24.44
N ILE A 109 -6.56 -1.59 24.26
CA ILE A 109 -5.30 -1.92 24.94
C ILE A 109 -5.43 -1.67 26.45
N PHE A 110 -6.01 -0.54 26.86
CA PHE A 110 -6.30 -0.27 28.27
C PHE A 110 -7.29 -1.30 28.84
N MET A 111 -8.31 -1.66 28.07
CA MET A 111 -9.32 -2.64 28.49
C MET A 111 -8.71 -4.03 28.69
N GLY A 112 -7.85 -4.49 27.77
CA GLY A 112 -7.11 -5.74 27.92
C GLY A 112 -6.20 -5.74 29.15
N GLU A 113 -5.49 -4.65 29.44
CA GLU A 113 -4.67 -4.50 30.66
C GLU A 113 -5.50 -4.54 31.94
N ALA A 114 -6.76 -4.05 31.90
CA ALA A 114 -7.71 -4.16 32.98
C ALA A 114 -8.42 -5.52 33.06
N GLY A 115 -8.09 -6.47 32.17
CA GLY A 115 -8.65 -7.82 32.13
C GLY A 115 -10.09 -7.86 31.64
N TYR A 116 -10.43 -7.04 30.66
CA TYR A 116 -11.69 -7.11 29.91
C TYR A 116 -11.47 -7.85 28.59
N VAL A 117 -12.48 -8.60 28.17
CA VAL A 117 -12.56 -9.09 26.78
C VAL A 117 -13.22 -8.04 25.90
N SER A 118 -12.74 -7.87 24.68
CA SER A 118 -13.10 -6.75 23.83
C SER A 118 -13.55 -7.17 22.42
N GLY A 119 -14.64 -6.57 21.95
CA GLY A 119 -15.19 -6.79 20.61
C GLY A 119 -15.41 -5.49 19.87
N ALA A 120 -15.05 -5.46 18.58
CA ALA A 120 -15.36 -4.35 17.67
C ALA A 120 -16.27 -4.83 16.54
N TYR A 121 -17.37 -4.14 16.28
CA TYR A 121 -18.37 -4.53 15.29
C TYR A 121 -18.71 -3.37 14.35
N GLY A 122 -18.55 -3.56 13.04
CA GLY A 122 -18.89 -2.59 11.98
C GLY A 122 -17.70 -1.80 11.44
N LYS A 123 -17.89 -0.48 11.24
CA LYS A 123 -16.96 0.43 10.58
C LYS A 123 -15.75 0.72 11.44
N TRP A 124 -14.56 0.41 10.93
CA TRP A 124 -13.31 0.75 11.60
C TRP A 124 -12.80 2.14 11.23
N HIS A 125 -12.40 2.34 9.97
CA HIS A 125 -11.95 3.62 9.41
C HIS A 125 -10.73 4.27 10.12
N LEU A 126 -9.84 3.48 10.72
CA LEU A 126 -8.61 3.95 11.41
C LEU A 126 -7.32 3.40 10.78
N GLY A 127 -7.42 2.91 9.55
CA GLY A 127 -6.34 2.35 8.75
C GLY A 127 -6.79 1.11 7.99
N LEU A 128 -6.18 0.88 6.82
CA LEU A 128 -6.52 -0.22 5.92
C LEU A 128 -5.56 -1.42 6.00
N ASP A 129 -4.40 -1.25 6.63
CA ASP A 129 -3.42 -2.32 6.70
C ASP A 129 -3.55 -3.10 8.02
N MET A 130 -3.08 -4.35 8.00
CA MET A 130 -3.25 -5.24 9.15
C MET A 130 -2.61 -4.71 10.43
N SER A 131 -1.58 -3.85 10.40
CA SER A 131 -1.04 -3.27 11.65
C SER A 131 -2.03 -2.32 12.35
N ARG A 132 -2.99 -1.75 11.60
CA ARG A 132 -4.13 -0.99 12.14
C ARG A 132 -5.40 -1.80 12.24
N HIS A 133 -5.43 -3.08 11.89
CA HIS A 133 -6.62 -3.92 12.06
C HIS A 133 -7.06 -3.92 13.53
N PRO A 134 -8.37 -3.87 13.86
CA PRO A 134 -8.88 -3.81 15.24
C PRO A 134 -8.20 -4.82 16.18
N MET A 135 -8.11 -6.08 15.76
CA MET A 135 -7.47 -7.12 16.57
C MET A 135 -5.97 -6.93 16.80
N ASN A 136 -5.27 -6.26 15.88
CA ASN A 136 -3.87 -5.88 16.07
C ASN A 136 -3.72 -4.56 16.85
N ARG A 137 -4.83 -3.91 17.17
CA ARG A 137 -4.91 -2.72 18.03
C ARG A 137 -5.51 -3.01 19.39
N GLY A 138 -5.59 -4.28 19.78
CA GLY A 138 -5.95 -4.73 21.12
C GLY A 138 -7.36 -5.30 21.26
N PHE A 139 -8.18 -5.30 20.21
CA PHE A 139 -9.47 -5.98 20.27
C PHE A 139 -9.31 -7.50 20.22
N ASP A 140 -10.10 -8.26 20.98
CA ASP A 140 -10.07 -9.72 20.96
C ASP A 140 -10.90 -10.31 19.83
N GLU A 141 -11.99 -9.63 19.45
CA GLU A 141 -12.89 -10.03 18.37
C GLU A 141 -13.18 -8.85 17.44
N PHE A 142 -13.32 -9.14 16.14
CA PHE A 142 -13.74 -8.16 15.13
C PHE A 142 -14.72 -8.79 14.15
N TYR A 143 -15.78 -8.05 13.84
CA TYR A 143 -16.57 -8.29 12.63
C TYR A 143 -16.92 -6.95 11.98
N GLY A 144 -16.68 -6.79 10.69
CA GLY A 144 -16.99 -5.54 9.98
C GLY A 144 -15.91 -5.16 8.99
N PHE A 145 -15.85 -3.89 8.58
CA PHE A 145 -15.00 -3.47 7.47
C PHE A 145 -14.00 -2.38 7.87
N MET A 146 -12.84 -2.39 7.20
CA MET A 146 -11.76 -1.43 7.45
C MET A 146 -11.83 -0.16 6.60
N GLY A 147 -12.74 -0.12 5.62
CA GLY A 147 -12.85 0.89 4.55
C GLY A 147 -12.80 2.37 4.95
N ARG A 148 -12.50 3.23 3.97
CA ARG A 148 -12.23 4.68 4.13
C ARG A 148 -13.49 5.56 4.15
N GLY A 149 -14.63 5.05 4.62
CA GLY A 149 -15.88 5.81 4.62
C GLY A 149 -17.08 4.92 4.32
N ALA A 150 -17.66 5.09 3.12
CA ALA A 150 -18.82 4.36 2.64
C ALA A 150 -18.53 2.86 2.45
N HIS A 151 -19.56 2.04 2.64
CA HIS A 151 -19.57 0.62 2.36
C HIS A 151 -21.00 0.22 1.94
N PRO A 152 -21.18 -0.58 0.88
CA PRO A 152 -22.50 -1.11 0.53
C PRO A 152 -23.14 -1.86 1.70
N TYR A 153 -24.47 -1.85 1.79
CA TYR A 153 -25.20 -2.53 2.85
C TYR A 153 -25.59 -3.96 2.49
N PHE A 154 -25.56 -4.31 1.20
CA PHE A 154 -25.93 -5.64 0.68
C PHE A 154 -24.83 -6.31 -0.13
N ASP A 155 -24.10 -5.55 -0.97
CA ASP A 155 -23.02 -6.12 -1.78
C ASP A 155 -21.71 -6.16 -0.99
N HIS A 156 -21.48 -7.30 -0.32
CA HIS A 156 -20.26 -7.57 0.43
C HIS A 156 -19.21 -8.33 -0.39
N SER A 157 -19.45 -8.50 -1.70
CA SER A 157 -18.62 -9.33 -2.58
C SER A 157 -17.37 -8.61 -3.10
N ASP A 158 -17.23 -7.29 -2.87
CA ASP A 158 -16.07 -6.53 -3.33
C ASP A 158 -14.81 -6.87 -2.53
N PRO A 159 -13.82 -7.57 -3.11
CA PRO A 159 -12.58 -7.90 -2.42
C PRO A 159 -11.72 -6.68 -2.08
N GLY A 160 -12.04 -5.49 -2.62
CA GLY A 160 -11.42 -4.22 -2.25
C GLY A 160 -11.91 -3.63 -0.93
N HIS A 161 -13.09 -4.04 -0.47
CA HIS A 161 -13.73 -3.61 0.76
C HIS A 161 -14.38 -4.82 1.46
N PRO A 162 -13.61 -5.84 1.88
CA PRO A 162 -14.21 -7.02 2.46
C PRO A 162 -14.77 -6.74 3.87
N ILE A 163 -15.84 -7.46 4.21
CA ILE A 163 -16.21 -7.70 5.60
C ILE A 163 -15.21 -8.71 6.18
N PHE A 164 -14.66 -8.42 7.35
CA PHE A 164 -13.81 -9.31 8.11
C PHE A 164 -14.63 -9.99 9.20
N LYS A 165 -14.27 -11.24 9.50
CA LYS A 165 -14.61 -11.90 10.76
C LYS A 165 -13.32 -12.45 11.36
N GLY A 166 -12.93 -11.92 12.50
CA GLY A 166 -11.57 -12.08 13.03
C GLY A 166 -10.56 -11.34 12.15
N LEU A 167 -9.47 -12.02 11.77
CA LEU A 167 -8.41 -11.48 10.90
C LEU A 167 -8.63 -11.79 9.41
N GLU A 168 -9.68 -12.54 9.08
CA GLU A 168 -9.91 -13.09 7.74
C GLU A 168 -11.11 -12.41 7.07
N PRO A 169 -11.04 -12.12 5.76
CA PRO A 169 -12.18 -11.64 5.01
C PRO A 169 -13.22 -12.76 4.85
N VAL A 170 -14.51 -12.42 4.98
CA VAL A 170 -15.63 -13.31 4.69
C VAL A 170 -15.90 -13.24 3.18
N ILE A 171 -15.90 -14.39 2.51
CA ILE A 171 -15.96 -14.46 1.03
C ILE A 171 -17.41 -14.41 0.52
N ASP A 172 -18.39 -14.74 1.37
CA ASP A 172 -19.82 -14.84 1.02
C ASP A 172 -20.70 -14.26 2.15
N GLU A 173 -20.40 -13.05 2.63
CA GLU A 173 -21.27 -12.40 3.62
C GLU A 173 -22.60 -12.01 2.95
N GLU A 174 -23.72 -12.43 3.55
CA GLU A 174 -25.07 -12.16 3.05
C GLU A 174 -25.88 -11.34 4.07
N GLY A 175 -26.91 -10.64 3.56
CA GLY A 175 -27.86 -9.90 4.39
C GLY A 175 -27.52 -8.41 4.53
N TYR A 176 -28.41 -7.71 5.24
CA TYR A 176 -28.29 -6.28 5.47
C TYR A 176 -27.25 -6.01 6.56
N LEU A 177 -26.20 -5.25 6.24
CA LEU A 177 -25.04 -5.08 7.11
C LEU A 177 -25.37 -4.52 8.49
N THR A 178 -26.35 -3.61 8.60
CA THR A 178 -26.79 -3.07 9.89
C THR A 178 -27.38 -4.15 10.79
N THR A 179 -28.15 -5.08 10.21
CA THR A 179 -28.69 -6.23 10.95
C THR A 179 -27.56 -7.18 11.34
N ARG A 180 -26.66 -7.51 10.41
CA ARG A 180 -25.53 -8.42 10.70
C ARG A 180 -24.58 -7.90 11.80
N ILE A 181 -24.27 -6.60 11.80
CA ILE A 181 -23.50 -5.95 12.88
C ILE A 181 -24.20 -6.12 14.23
N THR A 182 -25.52 -5.96 14.26
CA THR A 182 -26.33 -6.13 15.47
C THR A 182 -26.29 -7.57 15.97
N GLU A 183 -26.51 -8.53 15.08
CA GLU A 183 -26.52 -9.96 15.42
C GLU A 183 -25.19 -10.40 16.03
N GLU A 184 -24.06 -9.97 15.46
CA GLU A 184 -22.72 -10.29 15.98
C GLU A 184 -22.45 -9.60 17.33
N ALA A 185 -22.95 -8.38 17.54
CA ALA A 185 -22.84 -7.68 18.82
C ALA A 185 -23.69 -8.33 19.93
N VAL A 186 -24.92 -8.76 19.61
CA VAL A 186 -25.81 -9.48 20.52
C VAL A 186 -25.24 -10.85 20.89
N ASP A 187 -24.71 -11.59 19.91
CA ASP A 187 -24.01 -12.86 20.11
C ASP A 187 -22.79 -12.70 21.03
N PHE A 188 -21.99 -11.65 20.83
CA PHE A 188 -20.87 -11.34 21.72
C PHE A 188 -21.32 -11.15 23.17
N ILE A 189 -22.38 -10.35 23.41
CA ILE A 189 -22.91 -10.14 24.76
C ILE A 189 -23.37 -11.47 25.37
N ASP A 190 -24.08 -12.31 24.60
CA ASP A 190 -24.54 -13.61 25.09
C ASP A 190 -23.38 -14.52 25.50
N ARG A 191 -22.33 -14.58 24.69
CA ARG A 191 -21.14 -15.42 24.95
C ARG A 191 -20.29 -14.90 26.10
N ARG A 192 -20.25 -13.59 26.32
CA ARG A 192 -19.35 -12.91 27.28
C ARG A 192 -20.04 -12.48 28.58
N LYS A 193 -21.32 -12.79 28.78
CA LYS A 193 -22.11 -12.35 29.94
C LYS A 193 -21.55 -12.69 31.33
N GLU A 194 -20.68 -13.68 31.44
CA GLU A 194 -20.06 -14.09 32.71
C GLU A 194 -18.75 -13.33 33.02
N GLU A 195 -18.25 -12.53 32.07
CA GLU A 195 -17.00 -11.77 32.19
C GLU A 195 -17.22 -10.29 31.85
N PRO A 196 -16.46 -9.36 32.46
CA PRO A 196 -16.57 -7.96 32.09
C PRO A 196 -16.01 -7.72 30.69
N PHE A 197 -16.77 -7.03 29.84
CA PHE A 197 -16.40 -6.81 28.45
C PHE A 197 -16.41 -5.34 28.02
N PHE A 198 -15.64 -5.05 26.97
CA PHE A 198 -15.68 -3.81 26.22
C PHE A 198 -16.21 -4.07 24.81
N LEU A 199 -17.36 -3.49 24.48
CA LEU A 199 -18.01 -3.65 23.19
C LEU A 199 -18.06 -2.33 22.45
N TYR A 200 -17.42 -2.25 21.29
CA TYR A 200 -17.46 -1.11 20.39
C TYR A 200 -18.29 -1.45 19.15
N VAL A 201 -19.51 -0.93 19.06
CA VAL A 201 -20.43 -1.15 17.93
C VAL A 201 -20.49 0.11 17.08
N ALA A 202 -19.77 0.09 15.97
CA ALA A 202 -19.65 1.19 15.04
C ALA A 202 -20.48 0.92 13.79
N TYR A 203 -21.75 1.28 13.80
CA TYR A 203 -22.57 1.16 12.59
C TYR A 203 -22.02 2.07 11.48
N ASN A 204 -22.19 1.61 10.24
CA ASN A 204 -22.11 2.48 9.06
C ASN A 204 -23.46 3.16 8.77
N ALA A 205 -24.56 2.66 9.35
CA ALA A 205 -25.85 3.34 9.30
C ALA A 205 -25.77 4.71 10.01
N VAL A 206 -26.23 5.80 9.41
CA VAL A 206 -27.02 5.94 8.16
C VAL A 206 -26.23 6.56 7.00
N HIS A 207 -24.91 6.35 6.96
CA HIS A 207 -24.02 6.87 5.92
C HIS A 207 -24.37 6.33 4.54
N SER A 208 -24.06 7.11 3.50
CA SER A 208 -24.13 6.67 2.09
C SER A 208 -23.35 5.34 1.83
N PRO A 209 -23.76 4.53 0.84
CA PRO A 209 -24.90 4.71 -0.06
C PRO A 209 -26.26 4.58 0.65
N ALA A 210 -27.30 5.18 0.07
CA ALA A 210 -28.65 5.09 0.61
C ALA A 210 -29.28 3.74 0.24
N GLU A 211 -29.11 2.76 1.12
CA GLU A 211 -29.55 1.38 0.92
C GLU A 211 -30.23 0.84 2.18
N ALA A 212 -31.45 0.33 2.02
CA ALA A 212 -32.22 -0.38 3.03
C ALA A 212 -33.06 -1.48 2.37
N PRO A 213 -33.56 -2.48 3.11
CA PRO A 213 -34.48 -3.47 2.56
C PRO A 213 -35.69 -2.81 1.92
N GLU A 214 -36.00 -3.17 0.67
CA GLU A 214 -37.01 -2.47 -0.14
C GLU A 214 -38.38 -2.48 0.54
N GLU A 215 -38.74 -3.58 1.19
CA GLU A 215 -39.98 -3.73 1.93
C GLU A 215 -40.13 -2.75 3.10
N ASP A 216 -39.03 -2.23 3.65
CA ASP A 216 -39.00 -1.32 4.78
C ASP A 216 -38.98 0.16 4.36
N ILE A 217 -38.68 0.46 3.10
CA ILE A 217 -38.72 1.84 2.58
C ILE A 217 -40.18 2.26 2.43
N LYS A 218 -40.66 3.11 3.36
CA LYS A 218 -42.01 3.67 3.34
C LYS A 218 -42.01 5.08 2.77
N PRO A 219 -43.02 5.48 1.97
CA PRO A 219 -43.14 6.83 1.43
C PRO A 219 -43.65 7.80 2.52
N LEU A 220 -42.80 8.11 3.50
CA LEU A 220 -43.12 8.99 4.64
C LEU A 220 -43.08 10.47 4.24
N THR A 221 -42.28 10.78 3.23
CA THR A 221 -42.09 12.13 2.65
C THR A 221 -42.13 12.06 1.13
N ASP A 222 -42.17 13.22 0.46
CA ASP A 222 -42.06 13.32 -1.00
C ASP A 222 -40.63 13.08 -1.52
N ASP A 223 -39.64 12.91 -0.63
CA ASP A 223 -38.24 12.67 -0.97
C ASP A 223 -37.85 11.19 -0.80
N PRO A 224 -37.59 10.46 -1.89
CA PRO A 224 -37.16 9.07 -1.82
C PRO A 224 -35.87 8.85 -1.03
N LEU A 225 -34.92 9.79 -1.06
CA LEU A 225 -33.66 9.66 -0.33
C LEU A 225 -33.89 9.70 1.18
N ARG A 226 -34.71 10.67 1.64
CA ARG A 226 -35.15 10.76 3.03
C ARG A 226 -35.90 9.50 3.47
N ASN A 227 -36.80 8.98 2.63
CA ASN A 227 -37.54 7.74 2.92
C ASN A 227 -36.60 6.53 3.10
N THR A 228 -35.58 6.39 2.26
CA THR A 228 -34.55 5.36 2.44
C THR A 228 -33.76 5.58 3.72
N LEU A 229 -33.36 6.82 4.03
CA LEU A 229 -32.67 7.12 5.29
C LEU A 229 -33.53 6.76 6.52
N MET A 230 -34.85 7.01 6.49
CA MET A 230 -35.76 6.60 7.58
C MET A 230 -35.81 5.08 7.74
N ALA A 231 -35.74 4.30 6.66
CA ALA A 231 -35.64 2.85 6.75
C ALA A 231 -34.29 2.41 7.35
N MET A 232 -33.17 3.01 6.92
CA MET A 232 -31.84 2.77 7.51
C MET A 232 -31.81 3.12 9.01
N LEU A 233 -32.41 4.26 9.37
CA LEU A 233 -32.53 4.74 10.74
C LEU A 233 -33.36 3.79 11.60
N ARG A 234 -34.46 3.25 11.07
CA ARG A 234 -35.26 2.24 11.75
C ARG A 234 -34.46 0.96 12.05
N HIS A 235 -33.62 0.50 11.10
CA HIS A 235 -32.75 -0.65 11.33
C HIS A 235 -31.65 -0.37 12.36
N LEU A 236 -31.08 0.84 12.36
CA LEU A 236 -30.17 1.30 13.42
C LEU A 236 -30.86 1.31 14.78
N ASP A 237 -32.08 1.85 14.87
CA ASP A 237 -32.89 1.89 16.09
C ASP A 237 -33.20 0.49 16.62
N ASN A 238 -33.66 -0.41 15.75
CA ASN A 238 -33.87 -1.82 16.09
C ASN A 238 -32.59 -2.45 16.65
N GLY A 239 -31.44 -2.20 16.01
CA GLY A 239 -30.16 -2.73 16.47
C GLY A 239 -29.76 -2.25 17.86
N VAL A 240 -29.95 -0.95 18.14
CA VAL A 240 -29.78 -0.39 19.50
C VAL A 240 -30.74 -1.07 20.48
N GLY A 241 -32.00 -1.27 20.09
CA GLY A 241 -33.01 -1.95 20.88
C GLY A 241 -32.66 -3.40 21.23
N GLU A 242 -32.12 -4.14 20.27
CA GLU A 242 -31.68 -5.53 20.45
C GLU A 242 -30.45 -5.64 21.37
N ILE A 243 -29.45 -4.76 21.19
CA ILE A 243 -28.27 -4.72 22.06
C ILE A 243 -28.67 -4.38 23.50
N VAL A 244 -29.45 -3.31 23.69
CA VAL A 244 -29.93 -2.90 25.02
C VAL A 244 -30.86 -3.96 25.61
N GLY A 245 -31.72 -4.55 24.79
CA GLY A 245 -32.61 -5.64 25.16
C GLY A 245 -31.84 -6.84 25.66
N LYS A 246 -30.77 -7.24 24.97
CA LYS A 246 -29.90 -8.35 25.38
C LYS A 246 -29.19 -8.08 26.71
N LEU A 247 -28.67 -6.87 26.90
CA LEU A 247 -28.09 -6.46 28.19
C LEU A 247 -29.12 -6.55 29.32
N LYS A 248 -30.39 -6.20 29.07
CA LYS A 248 -31.47 -6.29 30.06
C LYS A 248 -31.88 -7.74 30.32
N GLU A 249 -32.00 -8.55 29.27
CA GLU A 249 -32.32 -9.98 29.34
C GLU A 249 -31.31 -10.73 30.23
N GLU A 250 -30.01 -10.51 29.99
CA GLU A 250 -28.92 -11.12 30.75
C GLU A 250 -28.63 -10.40 32.07
N LYS A 251 -29.42 -9.39 32.45
CA LYS A 251 -29.31 -8.62 33.70
C LYS A 251 -27.96 -7.90 33.87
N LEU A 252 -27.36 -7.48 32.75
CA LEU A 252 -26.10 -6.76 32.69
C LEU A 252 -26.30 -5.24 32.62
N PHE A 253 -27.45 -4.78 32.12
CA PHE A 253 -27.71 -3.37 31.80
C PHE A 253 -27.45 -2.42 32.98
N ASP A 254 -27.92 -2.77 34.18
CA ASP A 254 -27.77 -1.92 35.37
C ASP A 254 -26.30 -1.57 35.67
N ASN A 255 -25.40 -2.53 35.46
CA ASN A 255 -23.96 -2.36 35.65
C ASN A 255 -23.19 -2.29 34.33
N THR A 256 -23.80 -1.71 33.28
CA THR A 256 -23.12 -1.39 32.02
C THR A 256 -23.03 0.11 31.86
N LEU A 257 -21.83 0.64 31.65
CA LEU A 257 -21.61 2.01 31.22
C LEU A 257 -21.71 2.04 29.69
N LEU A 258 -22.84 2.54 29.19
CA LEU A 258 -23.18 2.59 27.77
C LEU A 258 -23.14 4.03 27.25
N PHE A 259 -22.47 4.21 26.12
CA PHE A 259 -22.46 5.45 25.34
C PHE A 259 -23.15 5.20 24.00
N TYR A 260 -24.04 6.11 23.60
CA TYR A 260 -24.57 6.19 22.24
C TYR A 260 -24.28 7.57 21.66
N LEU A 261 -23.65 7.64 20.49
CA LEU A 261 -23.37 8.89 19.80
C LEU A 261 -23.25 8.74 18.28
N SER A 262 -23.33 9.84 17.53
CA SER A 262 -22.89 9.88 16.12
C SER A 262 -21.43 10.33 16.02
N ASP A 263 -20.70 9.85 15.01
CA ASP A 263 -19.28 10.23 14.80
C ASP A 263 -19.09 11.63 14.21
N ASN A 264 -20.13 12.20 13.62
CA ASN A 264 -20.22 13.59 13.22
C ASN A 264 -21.69 13.99 13.06
N GLY A 265 -21.94 15.27 12.83
CA GLY A 265 -23.29 15.74 12.48
C GLY A 265 -23.78 15.17 11.16
N GLY A 266 -25.09 15.25 10.92
CA GLY A 266 -25.75 14.63 9.79
C GLY A 266 -25.20 15.09 8.44
N ALA A 267 -25.18 14.18 7.46
CA ALA A 267 -24.73 14.50 6.11
C ALA A 267 -25.86 15.13 5.28
N GLY A 268 -25.64 16.36 4.82
CA GLY A 268 -26.57 17.03 3.89
C GLY A 268 -26.75 16.24 2.58
N ALA A 269 -25.74 15.48 2.15
CA ALA A 269 -25.82 14.61 0.97
C ALA A 269 -26.80 13.44 1.12
N MET A 270 -27.22 13.12 2.35
CA MET A 270 -28.17 12.07 2.67
C MET A 270 -29.54 12.64 3.12
N ASN A 271 -29.72 13.97 3.05
CA ASN A 271 -30.87 14.67 3.62
C ASN A 271 -31.11 14.30 5.10
N ALA A 272 -30.02 14.13 5.86
CA ALA A 272 -30.07 14.04 7.31
C ALA A 272 -30.52 15.37 7.90
N ASN A 273 -31.27 15.35 9.01
CA ASN A 273 -31.80 16.57 9.62
C ASN A 273 -30.99 16.93 10.88
N ASN A 274 -30.40 18.13 10.89
CA ASN A 274 -29.62 18.65 12.02
C ASN A 274 -30.33 19.73 12.83
N ASP A 275 -31.62 19.95 12.61
CA ASP A 275 -32.39 21.02 13.25
C ASP A 275 -32.26 20.96 14.79
N PRO A 276 -32.18 22.14 15.46
CA PRO A 276 -32.19 23.49 14.91
C PRO A 276 -30.78 23.99 14.53
N LEU A 277 -29.80 23.10 14.41
CA LEU A 277 -28.39 23.44 14.28
C LEU A 277 -28.03 23.79 12.83
N ARG A 278 -27.13 24.75 12.65
CA ARG A 278 -26.63 25.14 11.33
C ARG A 278 -25.53 24.20 10.87
N GLY A 279 -25.55 23.85 9.58
CA GLY A 279 -24.49 23.10 8.93
C GLY A 279 -24.65 21.59 9.00
N PHE A 280 -23.69 20.90 8.39
CA PHE A 280 -23.69 19.46 8.17
C PHE A 280 -22.28 18.90 8.35
N LYS A 281 -22.13 17.58 8.24
CA LYS A 281 -20.84 16.90 8.05
C LYS A 281 -19.90 17.71 7.15
N GLN A 282 -18.61 17.71 7.50
CA GLN A 282 -17.55 18.53 6.89
C GLN A 282 -17.56 20.01 7.25
N GLN A 283 -18.41 20.45 8.19
CA GLN A 283 -18.46 21.84 8.64
C GLN A 283 -18.30 21.94 10.16
N ASP A 284 -17.65 23.00 10.64
CA ASP A 284 -17.43 23.28 12.07
C ASP A 284 -18.57 24.09 12.74
N TYR A 285 -19.67 24.35 12.01
CA TYR A 285 -20.94 24.81 12.60
C TYR A 285 -21.57 23.71 13.47
N GLU A 286 -22.50 24.06 14.37
CA GLU A 286 -23.04 23.14 15.40
C GLU A 286 -23.58 21.85 14.75
N GLY A 287 -24.26 21.95 13.61
CA GLY A 287 -24.83 20.81 12.90
C GLY A 287 -23.81 19.87 12.28
N GLY A 288 -22.51 20.19 12.26
CA GLY A 288 -21.45 19.28 11.83
C GLY A 288 -20.68 18.60 12.96
N ILE A 289 -20.74 19.14 14.18
CA ILE A 289 -19.92 18.68 15.32
C ILE A 289 -20.72 18.34 16.59
N ARG A 290 -21.93 18.86 16.77
CA ARG A 290 -22.84 18.52 17.86
C ARG A 290 -23.73 17.37 17.42
N VAL A 291 -23.80 16.32 18.23
CA VAL A 291 -24.36 15.02 17.82
C VAL A 291 -25.37 14.52 18.85
N PRO A 292 -26.32 13.65 18.47
CA PRO A 292 -27.05 12.86 19.45
C PRO A 292 -26.04 12.17 20.37
N PHE A 293 -26.21 12.29 21.69
CA PHE A 293 -25.26 11.76 22.66
C PHE A 293 -26.01 11.37 23.94
N ILE A 294 -26.01 10.08 24.27
CA ILE A 294 -26.64 9.51 25.45
C ILE A 294 -25.59 8.76 26.27
N VAL A 295 -25.65 8.89 27.60
CA VAL A 295 -24.85 8.09 28.53
C VAL A 295 -25.76 7.39 29.52
N SER A 296 -25.68 6.06 29.57
CA SER A 296 -26.44 5.21 30.48
C SER A 296 -25.52 4.47 31.44
N TRP A 297 -25.83 4.49 32.72
CA TRP A 297 -25.22 3.61 33.71
C TRP A 297 -26.13 3.53 34.95
N PRO A 298 -27.22 2.75 34.91
CA PRO A 298 -28.29 2.84 35.92
C PRO A 298 -27.83 2.66 37.37
N ARG A 299 -26.76 1.90 37.62
CA ARG A 299 -26.15 1.75 38.95
C ARG A 299 -25.57 3.04 39.53
N GLN A 300 -25.13 3.99 38.68
CA GLN A 300 -24.42 5.20 39.10
C GLN A 300 -25.11 6.50 38.68
N LEU A 301 -25.80 6.51 37.54
CA LEU A 301 -26.42 7.67 36.94
C LEU A 301 -27.94 7.59 37.06
N LYS A 302 -28.56 8.75 37.26
CA LYS A 302 -30.01 8.88 37.28
C LYS A 302 -30.53 9.05 35.85
N GLY A 303 -31.25 8.03 35.36
CA GLY A 303 -31.95 8.09 34.08
C GLY A 303 -33.03 9.17 34.00
N GLY A 304 -33.40 9.53 32.77
CA GLY A 304 -34.43 10.54 32.48
C GLY A 304 -33.98 11.96 32.81
N THR A 305 -32.67 12.22 32.72
CA THR A 305 -32.09 13.53 33.00
C THR A 305 -31.34 14.07 31.77
N THR A 306 -31.08 15.37 31.76
CA THR A 306 -30.28 16.02 30.72
C THR A 306 -29.00 16.60 31.31
N CYS A 307 -27.94 16.63 30.50
CA CYS A 307 -26.68 17.29 30.81
C CYS A 307 -26.38 18.33 29.72
N ASP A 308 -26.37 19.61 30.10
CA ASP A 308 -26.10 20.72 29.18
C ASP A 308 -24.62 21.15 29.19
N VAL A 309 -23.80 20.52 30.06
CA VAL A 309 -22.36 20.78 30.16
C VAL A 309 -21.68 20.33 28.86
N PRO A 310 -20.84 21.18 28.24
CA PRO A 310 -20.12 20.80 27.02
C PRO A 310 -19.18 19.63 27.29
N LEU A 311 -19.42 18.53 26.58
CA LEU A 311 -18.63 17.29 26.63
C LEU A 311 -18.52 16.73 25.22
N TRP A 312 -17.61 15.80 25.01
CA TRP A 312 -17.27 15.33 23.67
C TRP A 312 -16.71 13.91 23.65
N SER A 313 -16.61 13.32 22.45
CA SER A 313 -16.21 11.92 22.26
C SER A 313 -14.86 11.56 22.92
N ASN A 314 -13.93 12.49 23.05
CA ASN A 314 -12.62 12.22 23.66
C ASN A 314 -12.71 12.03 25.19
N ASP A 315 -13.79 12.48 25.84
CA ASP A 315 -14.04 12.27 27.26
C ASP A 315 -14.41 10.81 27.58
N ILE A 316 -14.77 10.00 26.57
CA ILE A 316 -15.18 8.61 26.75
C ILE A 316 -14.04 7.76 27.34
N LEU A 317 -12.83 7.83 26.79
CA LEU A 317 -11.68 7.06 27.32
C LEU A 317 -11.38 7.37 28.81
N PRO A 318 -11.14 8.62 29.24
CA PRO A 318 -10.87 8.91 30.65
C PRO A 318 -12.04 8.54 31.58
N THR A 319 -13.29 8.65 31.10
CA THR A 319 -14.47 8.19 31.83
C THR A 319 -14.45 6.66 32.00
N ILE A 320 -14.10 5.90 30.97
CA ILE A 320 -13.92 4.44 31.03
C ILE A 320 -12.79 4.09 32.01
N LEU A 321 -11.64 4.77 31.94
CA LEU A 321 -10.52 4.52 32.86
C LEU A 321 -10.92 4.77 34.31
N SER A 322 -11.64 5.88 34.58
CA SER A 322 -12.19 6.20 35.90
C SER A 322 -13.17 5.12 36.39
N ALA A 323 -14.14 4.75 35.55
CA ALA A 323 -15.17 3.74 35.86
C ALA A 323 -14.59 2.35 36.13
N THR A 324 -13.45 2.04 35.51
CA THR A 324 -12.75 0.75 35.66
C THR A 324 -11.62 0.79 36.70
N GLY A 325 -11.42 1.93 37.38
CA GLY A 325 -10.42 2.09 38.43
C GLY A 325 -8.97 2.15 37.92
N GLN A 326 -8.78 2.46 36.64
CA GLN A 326 -7.47 2.59 36.01
C GLN A 326 -6.88 3.99 36.22
N GLN A 327 -5.55 4.08 36.18
CA GLN A 327 -4.85 5.37 36.21
C GLN A 327 -4.83 6.00 34.82
N LEU A 328 -4.92 7.34 34.79
CA LEU A 328 -4.73 8.09 33.55
C LEU A 328 -3.28 8.00 33.08
N PRO A 329 -3.02 7.91 31.76
CA PRO A 329 -1.66 7.85 31.22
C PRO A 329 -0.89 9.15 31.46
N THR A 330 0.41 9.04 31.77
CA THR A 330 1.28 10.18 32.08
C THR A 330 2.20 10.60 30.94
N GLU A 331 2.69 9.67 30.12
CA GLU A 331 3.63 9.97 29.02
C GLU A 331 2.96 10.70 27.85
N LYS A 332 1.72 10.32 27.54
CA LYS A 332 0.85 10.95 26.54
C LYS A 332 -0.49 11.29 27.21
N PRO A 333 -0.57 12.42 27.95
CA PRO A 333 -1.78 12.79 28.69
C PRO A 333 -3.00 12.87 27.79
N LEU A 334 -4.17 12.49 28.31
CA LEU A 334 -5.43 12.61 27.57
C LEU A 334 -5.87 14.07 27.50
N ASP A 335 -6.57 14.43 26.42
CA ASP A 335 -7.24 15.73 26.30
C ASP A 335 -8.67 15.68 26.84
N GLY A 336 -9.30 14.50 26.76
CA GLY A 336 -10.57 14.27 27.42
C GLY A 336 -10.45 14.24 28.93
N VAL A 337 -11.59 14.37 29.61
CA VAL A 337 -11.70 14.28 31.06
C VAL A 337 -12.89 13.40 31.46
N ASP A 338 -12.91 12.92 32.70
CA ASP A 338 -14.00 12.10 33.23
C ASP A 338 -15.32 12.91 33.27
N MET A 339 -16.33 12.45 32.53
CA MET A 339 -17.62 13.13 32.43
C MET A 339 -18.60 12.78 33.55
N ILE A 340 -18.36 11.74 34.36
CA ILE A 340 -19.30 11.31 35.42
C ILE A 340 -19.69 12.47 36.36
N PRO A 341 -18.77 13.35 36.83
CA PRO A 341 -19.16 14.48 37.67
C PRO A 341 -20.16 15.42 36.99
N ALA A 342 -20.04 15.67 35.68
CA ALA A 342 -20.97 16.51 34.94
C ALA A 342 -22.33 15.81 34.78
N LEU A 343 -22.34 14.53 34.44
CA LEU A 343 -23.56 13.72 34.30
C LEU A 343 -24.33 13.57 35.62
N MET A 344 -23.64 13.63 36.76
CA MET A 344 -24.25 13.64 38.09
C MET A 344 -24.69 15.03 38.57
N GLY A 345 -24.49 16.08 37.76
CA GLY A 345 -24.77 17.47 38.12
C GLY A 345 -23.84 18.02 39.22
N ARG A 346 -22.64 17.45 39.39
CA ARG A 346 -21.65 17.87 40.41
C ARG A 346 -20.69 18.95 39.90
N THR A 347 -20.62 19.17 38.59
CA THR A 347 -19.92 20.29 37.96
C THR A 347 -20.76 20.82 36.81
N ASP A 348 -20.74 22.14 36.62
CA ASP A 348 -21.33 22.85 35.48
C ASP A 348 -20.28 23.14 34.39
N LYS A 349 -19.01 22.82 34.66
CA LYS A 349 -17.89 23.08 33.76
C LYS A 349 -16.95 21.89 33.74
N LEU A 350 -16.80 21.32 32.55
CA LEU A 350 -15.89 20.20 32.29
C LEU A 350 -14.65 20.66 31.53
N HIS A 351 -14.86 21.47 30.49
CA HIS A 351 -13.80 22.03 29.64
C HIS A 351 -13.82 23.56 29.65
N ASP A 352 -12.64 24.17 29.57
CA ASP A 352 -12.52 25.62 29.36
C ASP A 352 -12.82 26.00 27.91
N ASN A 353 -12.33 25.19 26.97
CA ASN A 353 -12.48 25.40 25.54
C ASN A 353 -12.51 24.05 24.82
N LEU A 354 -13.26 23.98 23.73
CA LEU A 354 -13.23 22.87 22.77
C LEU A 354 -12.83 23.42 21.40
N PHE A 355 -12.00 22.68 20.66
CA PHE A 355 -11.40 23.13 19.40
C PHE A 355 -11.70 22.15 18.26
N TRP A 356 -11.84 22.66 17.04
CA TRP A 356 -11.94 21.87 15.81
C TRP A 356 -11.08 22.50 14.72
N SER A 357 -10.48 21.66 13.88
CA SER A 357 -9.64 22.12 12.78
C SER A 357 -9.58 21.10 11.65
N SER A 358 -9.74 21.59 10.42
CA SER A 358 -9.57 20.83 9.16
C SER A 358 -8.18 20.99 8.52
N ALA A 359 -7.34 21.91 9.03
CA ALA A 359 -6.08 22.34 8.42
C ALA A 359 -6.14 22.64 6.90
N GLY A 360 -4.98 22.88 6.29
CA GLY A 360 -4.80 22.88 4.83
C GLY A 360 -5.65 23.92 4.05
N GLN A 361 -6.03 23.56 2.83
CA GLN A 361 -6.67 24.45 1.84
C GLN A 361 -8.12 24.83 2.19
N ARG A 362 -8.81 24.04 3.04
CA ARG A 362 -10.17 24.36 3.53
C ARG A 362 -10.14 25.48 4.57
N ALA A 363 -9.06 25.55 5.36
CA ALA A 363 -8.84 26.59 6.35
C ALA A 363 -10.02 26.79 7.31
N GLN A 364 -10.71 25.68 7.63
CA GLN A 364 -11.88 25.70 8.49
C GLN A 364 -11.48 25.28 9.90
N TRP A 365 -11.93 26.06 10.89
CA TRP A 365 -11.73 25.76 12.29
C TRP A 365 -12.78 26.43 13.17
N ALA A 366 -12.96 25.90 14.37
CA ALA A 366 -13.81 26.51 15.38
C ALA A 366 -13.23 26.37 16.79
N ILE A 367 -13.70 27.25 17.68
CA ILE A 367 -13.51 27.17 19.13
C ILE A 367 -14.82 27.47 19.83
N ARG A 368 -15.21 26.62 20.79
CA ARG A 368 -16.25 26.91 21.78
C ARG A 368 -15.59 27.25 23.11
N SER A 369 -15.95 28.37 23.71
CA SER A 369 -15.49 28.78 25.05
C SER A 369 -16.68 29.33 25.86
N GLY A 370 -17.21 28.51 26.75
CA GLY A 370 -18.49 28.76 27.41
C GLY A 370 -19.62 28.89 26.39
N LYS A 371 -20.32 30.03 26.42
CA LYS A 371 -21.40 30.36 25.47
C LYS A 371 -20.91 30.83 24.10
N TRP A 372 -19.67 31.31 24.02
CA TRP A 372 -19.14 31.86 22.78
C TRP A 372 -18.65 30.76 21.86
N LYS A 373 -19.02 30.86 20.58
CA LYS A 373 -18.46 30.03 19.51
C LYS A 373 -17.93 30.90 18.39
N LEU A 374 -16.67 30.69 18.02
CA LEU A 374 -16.05 31.33 16.87
C LEU A 374 -15.85 30.27 15.79
N VAL A 375 -16.36 30.54 14.59
CA VAL A 375 -16.23 29.67 13.41
C VAL A 375 -15.51 30.44 12.32
N THR A 376 -14.55 29.79 11.67
CA THR A 376 -13.79 30.37 10.57
C THR A 376 -13.79 29.45 9.37
N MET A 377 -13.94 30.03 8.18
CA MET A 377 -13.69 29.38 6.89
C MET A 377 -12.86 30.34 6.04
N LYS A 378 -11.58 30.02 5.85
CA LYS A 378 -10.59 30.93 5.22
C LYS A 378 -10.54 32.28 5.93
N ASP A 379 -10.91 33.35 5.25
CA ASP A 379 -10.93 34.73 5.75
C ASP A 379 -12.28 35.15 6.37
N GLN A 380 -13.29 34.29 6.27
CA GLN A 380 -14.60 34.51 6.88
C GLN A 380 -14.58 34.04 8.32
N ILE A 381 -14.75 34.98 9.24
CA ILE A 381 -14.82 34.74 10.69
C ILE A 381 -16.21 35.15 11.14
N GLU A 382 -16.87 34.27 11.88
CA GLU A 382 -18.19 34.50 12.49
C GLU A 382 -18.14 34.18 13.98
N LEU A 383 -18.83 34.98 14.79
CA LEU A 383 -18.93 34.81 16.24
C LEU A 383 -20.39 34.66 16.63
N PHE A 384 -20.69 33.67 17.47
CA PHE A 384 -22.05 33.37 17.94
C PHE A 384 -22.10 33.23 19.46
N ASP A 385 -23.27 33.53 20.04
CA ASP A 385 -23.62 33.25 21.44
C ASP A 385 -24.62 32.09 21.47
N LEU A 386 -24.11 30.88 21.74
CA LEU A 386 -24.88 29.63 21.67
C LEU A 386 -26.00 29.52 22.72
N GLU A 387 -25.97 30.32 23.79
CA GLU A 387 -27.08 30.34 24.76
C GLU A 387 -28.33 31.00 24.17
N SER A 388 -28.14 31.98 23.28
CA SER A 388 -29.24 32.73 22.66
C SER A 388 -29.49 32.35 21.20
N ASP A 389 -28.51 31.75 20.53
CA ASP A 389 -28.51 31.47 19.09
C ASP A 389 -27.81 30.14 18.80
N ILE A 390 -28.45 29.04 19.19
CA ILE A 390 -27.97 27.67 18.93
C ILE A 390 -27.88 27.35 17.42
N GLY A 391 -28.65 28.06 16.59
CA GLY A 391 -28.67 27.92 15.14
C GLY A 391 -27.61 28.74 14.42
N GLU A 392 -26.75 29.48 15.14
CA GLU A 392 -25.65 30.28 14.57
C GLU A 392 -26.13 31.20 13.42
N THR A 393 -27.24 31.90 13.66
CA THR A 393 -27.91 32.77 12.68
C THR A 393 -27.51 34.24 12.80
N ASN A 394 -27.05 34.68 13.97
CA ASN A 394 -26.71 36.07 14.25
C ASN A 394 -25.19 36.24 14.48
N ASN A 395 -24.48 36.69 13.45
CA ASN A 395 -23.04 36.90 13.53
C ASN A 395 -22.67 38.17 14.32
N LEU A 396 -22.18 37.98 15.54
CA LEU A 396 -21.82 39.01 16.52
C LEU A 396 -20.38 39.55 16.39
N LYS A 397 -19.64 39.17 15.34
CA LYS A 397 -18.23 39.57 15.15
C LYS A 397 -18.03 41.08 15.21
N ALA A 398 -18.91 41.85 14.57
CA ALA A 398 -18.78 43.30 14.49
C ALA A 398 -18.99 43.98 15.86
N GLU A 399 -19.82 43.38 16.71
CA GLU A 399 -20.18 43.89 18.04
C GLU A 399 -19.15 43.51 19.10
N HIS A 400 -18.46 42.38 18.94
CA HIS A 400 -17.52 41.85 19.92
C HIS A 400 -16.11 41.55 19.35
N PRO A 401 -15.40 42.54 18.76
CA PRO A 401 -14.09 42.33 18.13
C PRO A 401 -13.00 41.85 19.11
N GLU A 402 -13.06 42.27 20.39
CA GLU A 402 -12.12 41.80 21.41
C GLU A 402 -12.36 40.33 21.78
N MET A 403 -13.62 39.86 21.74
CA MET A 403 -13.93 38.44 21.95
C MET A 403 -13.37 37.60 20.80
N VAL A 404 -13.56 38.04 19.55
CA VAL A 404 -12.97 37.40 18.36
C VAL A 404 -11.47 37.26 18.54
N LYS A 405 -10.77 38.37 18.85
CA LYS A 405 -9.32 38.37 19.06
C LYS A 405 -8.88 37.42 20.18
N SER A 406 -9.61 37.40 21.29
CA SER A 406 -9.31 36.52 22.42
C SER A 406 -9.47 35.04 22.04
N LEU A 407 -10.54 34.68 21.33
CA LEU A 407 -10.81 33.30 20.92
C LEU A 407 -9.85 32.84 19.82
N THR A 408 -9.53 33.69 18.85
CA THR A 408 -8.47 33.41 17.85
C THR A 408 -7.14 33.13 18.54
N LYS A 409 -6.74 33.94 19.53
CA LYS A 409 -5.50 33.70 20.28
C LYS A 409 -5.48 32.36 21.01
N LYS A 410 -6.60 31.96 21.61
CA LYS A 410 -6.72 30.64 22.26
C LYS A 410 -6.62 29.50 21.25
N TYR A 411 -7.31 29.63 20.12
CA TYR A 411 -7.24 28.65 19.03
C TYR A 411 -5.81 28.52 18.49
N ASP A 412 -5.13 29.64 18.24
CA ASP A 412 -3.75 29.63 17.74
C ASP A 412 -2.78 28.96 18.73
N ALA A 413 -2.95 29.22 20.03
CA ALA A 413 -2.15 28.59 21.08
C ALA A 413 -2.38 27.06 21.14
N TRP A 414 -3.63 26.62 21.04
CA TRP A 414 -3.94 25.18 20.93
C TRP A 414 -3.34 24.57 19.66
N LEU A 415 -3.50 25.23 18.51
CA LEU A 415 -2.99 24.75 17.23
C LEU A 415 -1.45 24.67 17.23
N ASP A 416 -0.76 25.54 17.96
CA ASP A 416 0.70 25.47 18.13
C ASP A 416 1.16 24.16 18.78
N GLU A 417 0.37 23.59 19.70
CA GLU A 417 0.66 22.30 20.34
C GLU A 417 0.36 21.09 19.45
N MET A 418 -0.41 21.26 18.38
CA MET A 418 -0.79 20.16 17.48
C MET A 418 0.34 19.81 16.51
N ALA A 419 0.42 18.55 16.09
CA ALA A 419 1.35 18.12 15.06
C ALA A 419 0.96 18.70 13.68
N GLU A 420 1.89 18.72 12.75
CA GLU A 420 1.56 18.99 11.35
C GLU A 420 0.72 17.84 10.75
N PRO A 421 -0.20 18.14 9.82
CA PRO A 421 -0.95 17.15 9.05
C PRO A 421 -0.07 16.03 8.46
N LEU A 422 -0.52 14.79 8.56
CA LEU A 422 0.21 13.61 8.05
C LEU A 422 0.44 13.65 6.53
N ASN A 423 -0.37 14.40 5.81
CA ASN A 423 -0.20 14.62 4.37
C ASN A 423 0.88 15.68 4.02
N GLY A 424 1.54 16.29 5.02
CA GLY A 424 2.57 17.30 4.84
C GLY A 424 2.04 18.70 4.51
N ALA A 425 0.73 18.92 4.47
CA ALA A 425 0.15 20.25 4.36
C ALA A 425 0.40 21.07 5.64
N PRO A 426 0.52 22.39 5.56
CA PRO A 426 0.64 23.21 6.76
C PRO A 426 -0.65 23.17 7.59
N LYS A 427 -0.52 23.08 8.92
CA LYS A 427 -1.67 23.20 9.84
C LYS A 427 -2.33 24.57 9.82
N ARG A 428 -1.60 25.61 9.36
CA ARG A 428 -2.11 26.98 9.20
C ARG A 428 -2.28 27.36 7.74
N TRP A 429 -3.45 27.92 7.44
CA TRP A 429 -3.69 28.57 6.16
C TRP A 429 -3.09 29.98 6.12
N SER A 430 -2.56 30.38 4.96
CA SER A 430 -2.22 31.78 4.68
C SER A 430 -2.55 32.14 3.25
N ALA A 431 -3.09 33.35 3.05
CA ALA A 431 -3.50 33.85 1.73
C ALA A 431 -2.35 33.97 0.70
N GLY A 432 -1.09 33.82 1.12
CA GLY A 432 0.11 33.91 0.27
C GLY A 432 0.90 32.60 0.11
N ALA A 433 0.52 31.51 0.77
CA ALA A 433 1.24 30.22 0.71
C ALA A 433 1.26 29.59 -0.69
N GLU A 434 0.34 29.98 -1.58
CA GLU A 434 0.37 29.59 -3.01
C GLU A 434 1.61 30.13 -3.75
N ALA A 435 2.18 31.26 -3.30
CA ALA A 435 3.32 31.92 -3.95
C ALA A 435 4.67 31.66 -3.26
N GLU A 436 4.69 31.46 -1.94
CA GLU A 436 5.91 31.20 -1.17
C GLU A 436 6.39 29.74 -1.21
N SER A 437 5.48 28.77 -1.32
CA SER A 437 5.85 27.35 -1.56
C SER A 437 6.59 27.17 -2.89
N LYS A 438 6.22 27.95 -3.92
CA LYS A 438 6.97 28.06 -5.19
C LYS A 438 8.33 28.75 -5.03
N LYS A 439 8.46 29.77 -4.17
CA LYS A 439 9.72 30.54 -3.99
C LYS A 439 10.74 29.92 -3.02
N LYS A 440 10.32 29.13 -2.03
CA LYS A 440 11.24 28.43 -1.11
C LYS A 440 11.93 27.23 -1.78
N ARG A 441 11.27 26.57 -2.74
CA ARG A 441 11.88 25.53 -3.60
C ARG A 441 13.04 26.06 -4.46
N ASP A 442 13.00 27.33 -4.86
CA ASP A 442 14.03 27.95 -5.71
C ASP A 442 15.28 28.43 -4.96
N LYS A 443 15.26 28.53 -3.63
CA LYS A 443 16.35 29.14 -2.84
C LYS A 443 17.20 28.18 -2.04
N SER A 444 16.69 27.00 -1.66
CA SER A 444 17.51 26.00 -0.95
C SER A 444 18.46 25.24 -1.87
N SER A 445 18.34 25.38 -3.20
CA SER A 445 19.19 24.70 -4.18
C SER A 445 20.53 25.40 -4.48
N LYS A 446 20.91 26.45 -3.73
CA LYS A 446 22.07 27.30 -4.06
C LYS A 446 23.08 27.55 -2.94
N ALA A 447 22.91 26.96 -1.76
CA ALA A 447 23.82 27.20 -0.64
C ALA A 447 24.02 25.92 0.16
N ASP A 448 24.84 25.00 -0.34
CA ASP A 448 25.77 24.20 0.47
C ASP A 448 26.65 23.33 -0.45
N GLU A 449 27.56 24.00 -1.16
CA GLU A 449 28.80 23.42 -1.67
C GLU A 449 29.94 24.27 -1.11
N SER A 450 30.53 23.86 0.03
CA SER A 450 31.99 23.97 0.32
C SER A 450 32.30 23.76 1.81
N ALA A 451 32.96 22.66 2.16
CA ALA A 451 34.12 22.60 3.07
C ALA A 451 34.51 21.13 3.37
N GLY A 452 35.73 20.73 2.96
CA GLY A 452 36.41 19.48 3.37
C GLY A 452 37.05 19.59 4.77
N SER A 453 37.96 18.74 5.24
CA SER A 453 38.55 17.47 4.81
C SER A 453 39.27 16.85 6.03
N GLU A 454 39.55 15.54 5.96
CA GLU A 454 40.69 14.80 6.56
C GLU A 454 40.92 14.75 8.08
N THR A 455 40.98 13.52 8.61
CA THR A 455 42.21 13.02 9.27
C THR A 455 42.30 11.49 9.25
N ILE A 456 43.48 10.99 8.88
CA ILE A 456 43.88 9.58 8.76
C ILE A 456 44.55 9.11 10.07
N VAL A 457 44.25 7.90 10.54
CA VAL A 457 45.14 7.14 11.45
C VAL A 457 45.28 5.70 10.96
N LYS A 458 46.53 5.27 10.74
CA LYS A 458 46.97 3.92 10.39
C LYS A 458 47.19 3.09 11.67
N SER A 459 46.92 1.78 11.63
CA SER A 459 47.77 0.79 12.32
C SER A 459 47.64 -0.63 11.75
N ASP A 460 48.76 -1.06 11.19
CA ASP A 460 49.40 -2.36 10.93
C ASP A 460 48.73 -3.75 11.07
N ARG A 461 49.27 -4.63 10.21
CA ARG A 461 48.99 -6.03 9.93
C ARG A 461 49.62 -6.98 10.97
N GLY A 462 48.97 -8.13 11.19
CA GLY A 462 49.56 -9.32 11.81
C GLY A 462 48.98 -10.60 11.19
N ALA A 463 49.84 -11.55 10.86
CA ALA A 463 49.59 -12.72 10.00
C ALA A 463 48.92 -13.93 10.71
N ALA A 464 48.45 -14.86 9.87
CA ALA A 464 47.50 -15.95 10.10
C ALA A 464 47.96 -17.15 10.95
N ALA A 465 46.97 -17.87 11.53
CA ALA A 465 47.01 -19.27 11.96
C ALA A 465 45.58 -19.91 11.89
N PRO A 466 45.43 -21.25 11.74
CA PRO A 466 44.22 -21.93 11.23
C PRO A 466 43.11 -22.15 12.29
N PRO A 467 41.89 -22.59 11.91
CA PRO A 467 40.64 -22.10 12.50
C PRO A 467 40.23 -22.84 13.78
N PRO A 468 39.56 -22.16 14.73
CA PRO A 468 38.79 -22.83 15.76
C PRO A 468 37.35 -23.08 15.25
N LYS A 469 36.86 -24.30 15.55
CA LYS A 469 35.49 -24.72 15.33
C LYS A 469 34.52 -23.86 16.15
N GLY A 470 33.43 -23.44 15.52
CA GLY A 470 32.19 -23.00 16.16
C GLY A 470 32.23 -21.60 16.78
N GLY A 471 31.80 -20.61 16.02
CA GLY A 471 31.52 -19.24 16.49
C GLY A 471 30.43 -18.61 15.62
N ARG A 472 29.49 -17.88 16.25
CA ARG A 472 28.26 -17.30 15.67
C ARG A 472 28.46 -16.70 14.28
N ARG A 473 27.68 -17.17 13.29
CA ARG A 473 27.53 -16.54 11.97
C ARG A 473 26.94 -15.14 12.12
N SER A 474 27.38 -14.22 11.26
CA SER A 474 26.81 -12.89 11.01
C SER A 474 25.27 -12.88 11.11
N GLU A 475 24.69 -11.91 11.82
CA GLU A 475 23.22 -11.73 11.86
C GLU A 475 22.62 -11.32 10.51
N ALA A 476 23.43 -10.82 9.57
CA ALA A 476 22.97 -10.40 8.23
C ALA A 476 22.93 -11.57 7.23
N LYS A 477 21.80 -11.70 6.52
CA LYS A 477 21.58 -12.69 5.45
C LYS A 477 22.35 -12.35 4.18
N ASN A 478 22.70 -13.36 3.39
CA ASN A 478 23.27 -13.22 2.05
C ASN A 478 22.20 -12.89 1.01
N VAL A 479 22.62 -12.45 -0.18
CA VAL A 479 21.75 -12.16 -1.32
C VAL A 479 22.28 -12.78 -2.61
N LEU A 480 21.43 -13.53 -3.31
CA LEU A 480 21.65 -13.99 -4.68
C LEU A 480 20.55 -13.41 -5.59
N PHE A 481 20.95 -12.51 -6.50
CA PHE A 481 20.04 -11.85 -7.43
C PHE A 481 20.29 -12.36 -8.86
N ILE A 482 19.34 -13.11 -9.42
CA ILE A 482 19.41 -13.66 -10.77
C ILE A 482 18.45 -12.88 -11.67
N VAL A 483 18.98 -12.29 -12.75
CA VAL A 483 18.19 -11.50 -13.69
C VAL A 483 18.44 -11.93 -15.13
N CYS A 484 17.37 -12.28 -15.84
CA CYS A 484 17.37 -12.63 -17.25
C CYS A 484 17.03 -11.41 -18.13
N ASP A 485 17.52 -11.42 -19.36
CA ASP A 485 17.33 -10.35 -20.34
C ASP A 485 16.28 -10.75 -21.39
N ASP A 486 15.21 -9.97 -21.53
CA ASP A 486 14.10 -10.23 -22.47
C ASP A 486 13.29 -11.52 -22.17
N LEU A 487 13.26 -12.01 -20.92
CA LEU A 487 12.53 -13.22 -20.53
C LEU A 487 11.07 -12.90 -20.15
N ASN A 488 10.12 -13.37 -20.95
CA ASN A 488 8.70 -13.27 -20.68
C ASN A 488 8.19 -14.36 -19.73
N THR A 489 6.88 -14.42 -19.51
CA THR A 489 6.22 -15.40 -18.63
C THR A 489 6.05 -16.78 -19.28
N HIS A 490 6.76 -17.13 -20.36
CA HIS A 490 6.81 -18.49 -20.91
C HIS A 490 7.76 -19.37 -20.10
N VAL A 491 7.50 -19.48 -18.79
CA VAL A 491 8.21 -20.34 -17.84
C VAL A 491 7.21 -21.12 -16.99
N SER A 492 7.56 -22.31 -16.54
CA SER A 492 6.63 -23.17 -15.78
C SER A 492 6.10 -22.52 -14.49
N PRO A 493 6.87 -21.72 -13.72
CA PRO A 493 6.33 -21.04 -12.55
C PRO A 493 5.22 -20.02 -12.90
N SER A 494 5.21 -19.50 -14.12
CA SER A 494 4.16 -18.60 -14.61
C SER A 494 2.93 -19.33 -15.19
N GLY A 495 2.91 -20.67 -15.15
CA GLY A 495 1.79 -21.48 -15.65
C GLY A 495 1.82 -21.74 -17.16
N TYR A 496 2.98 -21.62 -17.81
CA TYR A 496 3.13 -21.95 -19.23
C TYR A 496 3.58 -23.41 -19.39
N ASP A 497 2.64 -24.33 -19.55
CA ASP A 497 2.90 -25.79 -19.49
C ASP A 497 3.73 -26.35 -20.66
N HIS A 498 3.82 -25.62 -21.78
CA HIS A 498 4.54 -26.07 -22.97
C HIS A 498 6.07 -25.88 -22.87
N ILE A 499 6.58 -25.25 -21.79
CA ILE A 499 8.02 -24.99 -21.61
C ILE A 499 8.67 -25.96 -20.63
N MET A 500 9.84 -26.49 -20.99
CA MET A 500 10.65 -27.37 -20.15
C MET A 500 11.60 -26.54 -19.29
N THR A 501 11.19 -26.25 -18.06
CA THR A 501 11.96 -25.46 -17.07
C THR A 501 11.99 -26.11 -15.68
N PRO A 502 12.55 -27.34 -15.55
CA PRO A 502 12.54 -28.08 -14.28
C PRO A 502 13.34 -27.40 -13.16
N GLY A 503 14.42 -26.66 -13.45
CA GLY A 503 15.19 -25.93 -12.44
C GLY A 503 14.40 -24.79 -11.81
N LEU A 504 13.65 -24.04 -12.61
CA LEU A 504 12.76 -22.98 -12.15
C LEU A 504 11.52 -23.56 -11.44
N ALA A 505 11.02 -24.71 -11.89
CA ALA A 505 9.97 -25.44 -11.18
C ALA A 505 10.43 -25.85 -9.78
N GLU A 506 11.64 -26.42 -9.65
CA GLU A 506 12.26 -26.75 -8.36
C GLU A 506 12.38 -25.50 -7.48
N LEU A 507 12.94 -24.40 -8.01
CA LEU A 507 13.03 -23.13 -7.27
C LEU A 507 11.65 -22.68 -6.76
N SER A 508 10.63 -22.69 -7.61
CA SER A 508 9.28 -22.28 -7.23
C SER A 508 8.64 -23.17 -6.15
N SER A 509 9.04 -24.44 -6.07
CA SER A 509 8.56 -25.37 -5.04
C SER A 509 9.16 -25.12 -3.65
N GLU A 510 10.30 -24.44 -3.59
CA GLU A 510 11.02 -24.09 -2.35
C GLU A 510 10.99 -22.58 -2.03
N ALA A 511 10.33 -21.80 -2.90
CA ALA A 511 10.22 -20.36 -2.83
C ALA A 511 8.77 -19.89 -3.00
N MET A 512 8.56 -18.58 -2.99
CA MET A 512 7.29 -17.94 -3.33
C MET A 512 7.35 -17.37 -4.75
N THR A 513 6.30 -17.58 -5.54
CA THR A 513 6.15 -17.00 -6.89
C THR A 513 5.15 -15.85 -6.87
N PHE A 514 5.49 -14.70 -7.46
CA PHE A 514 4.53 -13.61 -7.69
C PHE A 514 3.95 -13.70 -9.09
N ASN A 515 2.63 -13.87 -9.20
CA ASN A 515 1.93 -14.00 -10.48
C ASN A 515 1.73 -12.65 -11.20
N ARG A 516 1.98 -11.52 -10.51
CA ARG A 516 1.68 -10.16 -10.96
C ARG A 516 2.85 -9.20 -10.69
N ALA A 517 4.01 -9.51 -11.28
CA ALA A 517 5.22 -8.69 -11.20
C ALA A 517 5.48 -7.93 -12.51
N PHE A 518 5.79 -6.63 -12.42
CA PHE A 518 5.88 -5.74 -13.58
C PHE A 518 7.13 -4.86 -13.57
N CYS A 519 7.72 -4.70 -14.76
CA CYS A 519 8.80 -3.74 -14.98
C CYS A 519 8.24 -2.33 -15.21
N GLN A 520 9.09 -1.33 -14.94
CA GLN A 520 8.69 0.08 -15.10
C GLN A 520 8.88 0.56 -16.54
N TYR A 521 9.66 -0.17 -17.32
CA TYR A 521 9.94 0.18 -18.71
C TYR A 521 10.27 -1.09 -19.51
N PRO A 522 9.52 -1.43 -20.58
CA PRO A 522 9.70 -2.67 -21.33
C PRO A 522 10.85 -2.56 -22.36
N VAL A 523 12.02 -2.13 -21.88
CA VAL A 523 13.32 -2.00 -22.59
C VAL A 523 14.47 -2.11 -21.57
N CYS A 524 15.50 -2.91 -21.90
CA CYS A 524 16.57 -3.29 -20.98
C CYS A 524 17.23 -2.14 -20.21
N GLY A 525 17.69 -1.09 -20.89
CA GLY A 525 18.43 0.04 -20.31
C GLY A 525 17.62 0.76 -19.23
N PRO A 526 16.48 1.36 -19.61
CA PRO A 526 15.57 2.01 -18.68
C PRO A 526 15.08 1.09 -17.56
N SER A 527 14.74 -0.17 -17.85
CA SER A 527 14.29 -1.10 -16.81
C SER A 527 15.36 -1.39 -15.77
N ARG A 528 16.57 -1.76 -16.22
CA ARG A 528 17.70 -2.07 -15.34
C ARG A 528 18.13 -0.84 -14.56
N ALA A 529 18.17 0.33 -15.18
CA ALA A 529 18.42 1.58 -14.47
C ALA A 529 17.33 1.86 -13.42
N SER A 530 16.07 1.53 -13.70
CA SER A 530 14.97 1.71 -12.78
C SER A 530 15.10 0.82 -11.54
N PHE A 531 15.11 -0.50 -11.67
CA PHE A 531 15.09 -1.38 -10.50
C PHE A 531 16.43 -1.47 -9.77
N MET A 532 17.57 -1.29 -10.46
CA MET A 532 18.89 -1.27 -9.79
C MET A 532 19.10 -0.02 -8.93
N ASN A 533 18.27 1.01 -9.11
CA ASN A 533 18.33 2.25 -8.31
C ASN A 533 17.01 2.53 -7.58
N GLY A 534 16.00 1.65 -7.68
CA GLY A 534 14.70 1.79 -7.03
C GLY A 534 13.93 3.06 -7.42
N LEU A 535 14.09 3.54 -8.66
CA LEU A 535 13.50 4.79 -9.16
C LEU A 535 12.65 4.52 -10.40
N TYR A 536 11.52 5.23 -10.54
CA TYR A 536 10.77 5.22 -11.80
C TYR A 536 11.59 5.89 -12.93
N PRO A 537 11.39 5.50 -14.20
CA PRO A 537 12.17 6.01 -15.34
C PRO A 537 12.17 7.54 -15.46
N GLN A 538 11.07 8.21 -15.10
CA GLN A 538 11.01 9.67 -15.11
C GLN A 538 11.85 10.31 -14.00
N SER A 539 11.98 9.65 -12.84
CA SER A 539 12.81 10.10 -11.73
C SER A 539 14.29 9.83 -11.98
N SER A 540 14.63 8.69 -12.60
CA SER A 540 16.00 8.36 -12.98
C SER A 540 16.49 9.19 -14.16
N GLY A 541 15.58 9.57 -15.07
CA GLY A 541 15.91 10.25 -16.32
C GLY A 541 16.40 9.31 -17.43
N VAL A 542 16.44 8.01 -17.18
CA VAL A 542 16.89 7.00 -18.16
C VAL A 542 15.68 6.49 -18.95
N LEU A 543 15.48 7.01 -20.16
CA LEU A 543 14.33 6.72 -21.02
C LEU A 543 14.71 6.02 -22.35
N ASP A 544 15.97 5.66 -22.51
CA ASP A 544 16.46 4.85 -23.63
C ASP A 544 17.70 4.02 -23.23
N ASN A 545 18.22 3.19 -24.15
CA ASN A 545 19.37 2.30 -23.92
C ASN A 545 20.74 3.00 -23.94
N THR A 546 20.78 4.30 -24.20
CA THR A 546 22.02 5.10 -24.32
C THR A 546 22.24 6.05 -23.15
N ALA A 547 21.16 6.45 -22.48
CA ALA A 547 21.19 7.29 -21.29
C ALA A 547 21.80 6.55 -20.09
N ASP A 548 22.61 7.26 -19.32
CA ASP A 548 23.27 6.75 -18.12
C ASP A 548 22.73 7.47 -16.88
N ILE A 549 22.39 6.72 -15.83
CA ILE A 549 21.87 7.33 -14.59
C ILE A 549 22.90 8.22 -13.92
N ARG A 550 24.19 7.93 -14.07
CA ARG A 550 25.27 8.75 -13.49
C ARG A 550 25.37 10.13 -14.14
N GLU A 551 24.86 10.26 -15.36
CA GLU A 551 24.76 11.53 -16.09
C GLU A 551 23.40 12.22 -15.84
N THR A 552 22.31 11.46 -15.88
CA THR A 552 20.93 11.98 -15.79
C THR A 552 20.49 12.28 -14.35
N ARG A 553 21.05 11.57 -13.36
CA ARG A 553 20.86 11.79 -11.92
C ARG A 553 22.15 11.45 -11.13
N PRO A 554 23.18 12.31 -11.20
CA PRO A 554 24.45 12.10 -10.51
C PRO A 554 24.29 11.89 -9.00
N GLY A 555 25.11 11.03 -8.41
CA GLY A 555 25.12 10.75 -6.97
C GLY A 555 24.06 9.73 -6.50
N THR A 556 23.23 9.20 -7.39
CA THR A 556 22.29 8.13 -7.06
C THR A 556 23.04 6.85 -6.69
N VAL A 557 22.81 6.34 -5.48
CA VAL A 557 23.42 5.11 -4.98
C VAL A 557 22.66 3.92 -5.57
N SER A 558 23.37 3.06 -6.30
CA SER A 558 22.76 1.83 -6.83
C SER A 558 22.70 0.73 -5.79
N MET A 559 21.80 -0.23 -5.98
CA MET A 559 21.62 -1.40 -5.13
C MET A 559 22.94 -2.12 -4.77
N PRO A 560 23.79 -2.52 -5.72
CA PRO A 560 25.05 -3.18 -5.39
C PRO A 560 26.06 -2.25 -4.69
N GLN A 561 26.10 -0.96 -5.06
CA GLN A 561 26.93 0.01 -4.36
C GLN A 561 26.52 0.11 -2.89
N PHE A 562 25.23 0.20 -2.60
CA PHE A 562 24.73 0.25 -1.23
C PHE A 562 25.10 -0.99 -0.41
N PHE A 563 24.95 -2.20 -0.98
CA PHE A 563 25.36 -3.42 -0.29
C PHE A 563 26.88 -3.42 0.00
N LYS A 564 27.70 -2.98 -0.97
CA LYS A 564 29.14 -2.86 -0.78
C LYS A 564 29.50 -1.89 0.35
N GLU A 565 28.86 -0.70 0.35
CA GLU A 565 29.05 0.33 1.39
C GLU A 565 28.58 -0.14 2.78
N ASN A 566 27.64 -1.08 2.84
CA ASN A 566 27.14 -1.68 4.07
C ASN A 566 27.80 -3.02 4.43
N GLY A 567 29.03 -3.25 3.94
CA GLY A 567 29.90 -4.33 4.43
C GLY A 567 29.72 -5.68 3.75
N PHE A 568 28.89 -5.78 2.71
CA PHE A 568 28.77 -7.00 1.92
C PHE A 568 29.98 -7.16 1.00
N TRP A 569 30.37 -8.40 0.75
CA TRP A 569 31.18 -8.74 -0.41
C TRP A 569 30.28 -8.77 -1.65
N THR A 570 30.60 -7.98 -2.66
CA THR A 570 29.73 -7.75 -3.82
C THR A 570 30.34 -8.32 -5.09
N ALA A 571 29.57 -9.13 -5.82
CA ALA A 571 30.03 -9.68 -7.09
C ALA A 571 28.96 -9.65 -8.16
N SER A 572 29.38 -9.42 -9.40
CA SER A 572 28.50 -9.43 -10.57
C SER A 572 29.11 -10.20 -11.73
N VAL A 573 28.30 -11.04 -12.37
CA VAL A 573 28.67 -11.70 -13.61
C VAL A 573 27.61 -11.49 -14.69
N GLY A 574 28.05 -11.25 -15.94
CA GLY A 574 27.16 -11.15 -17.08
C GLY A 574 26.41 -9.82 -17.19
N LYS A 575 25.16 -9.86 -17.66
CA LYS A 575 24.35 -8.65 -17.95
C LYS A 575 23.48 -8.27 -16.74
N VAL A 576 24.03 -7.51 -15.80
CA VAL A 576 23.29 -6.93 -14.66
C VAL A 576 22.84 -5.51 -15.01
N PHE A 577 23.78 -4.60 -15.25
CA PHE A 577 23.51 -3.34 -15.94
C PHE A 577 23.51 -3.53 -17.46
N HIS A 578 22.81 -2.67 -18.19
CA HIS A 578 22.46 -2.86 -19.60
C HIS A 578 23.65 -3.13 -20.53
N SER A 579 24.76 -2.40 -20.36
CA SER A 579 25.96 -2.56 -21.18
C SER A 579 27.20 -2.23 -20.36
N PRO A 580 28.42 -2.56 -20.85
CA PRO A 580 29.66 -2.20 -20.16
C PRO A 580 29.79 -0.70 -19.90
N ARG A 581 29.17 0.15 -20.74
CA ARG A 581 29.14 1.60 -20.51
C ARG A 581 28.45 1.93 -19.20
N HIS A 582 27.30 1.30 -18.94
CA HIS A 582 26.44 1.57 -17.79
C HIS A 582 26.91 0.84 -16.52
N GLU A 583 28.05 0.15 -16.56
CA GLU A 583 28.55 -0.61 -15.42
C GLU A 583 29.17 0.33 -14.38
N HIS A 584 28.88 0.07 -13.10
CA HIS A 584 29.34 0.92 -11.99
C HIS A 584 30.74 0.50 -11.48
N GLY A 585 31.26 -0.65 -11.94
CA GLY A 585 32.63 -1.10 -11.68
C GLY A 585 32.96 -1.19 -10.18
N ASP A 586 34.17 -0.77 -9.81
CA ASP A 586 34.69 -0.89 -8.44
C ASP A 586 33.87 -0.14 -7.39
N VAL A 587 33.03 0.81 -7.79
CA VAL A 587 32.10 1.48 -6.86
C VAL A 587 31.02 0.52 -6.38
N ALA A 588 30.56 -0.39 -7.24
CA ALA A 588 29.47 -1.31 -6.95
C ALA A 588 29.93 -2.74 -6.63
N TRP A 589 31.11 -3.14 -7.08
CA TRP A 589 31.52 -4.55 -7.07
C TRP A 589 32.93 -4.72 -6.51
N ASP A 590 33.13 -5.75 -5.68
CA ASP A 590 34.46 -6.28 -5.36
C ASP A 590 34.98 -7.18 -6.48
N GLU A 591 34.07 -7.91 -7.14
CA GLU A 591 34.38 -8.68 -8.34
C GLU A 591 33.35 -8.48 -9.44
N PHE A 592 33.84 -8.29 -10.66
CA PHE A 592 32.99 -8.12 -11.82
C PHE A 592 33.57 -8.86 -13.03
N VAL A 593 32.76 -9.71 -13.66
CA VAL A 593 33.18 -10.53 -14.81
C VAL A 593 32.13 -10.49 -15.92
N ARG A 594 32.57 -10.37 -17.17
CA ARG A 594 31.73 -10.58 -18.35
C ARG A 594 32.40 -11.53 -19.30
N PHE A 595 31.70 -12.60 -19.66
CA PHE A 595 32.18 -13.57 -20.63
C PHE A 595 31.62 -13.30 -22.02
N GLU A 596 32.35 -13.78 -23.01
CA GLU A 596 31.84 -13.96 -24.37
C GLU A 596 31.65 -15.45 -24.68
N ASN A 597 30.80 -15.71 -25.67
CA ASN A 597 30.69 -17.05 -26.24
C ASN A 597 32.02 -17.45 -26.86
N ASP A 598 32.32 -18.74 -26.84
CA ASP A 598 33.36 -19.29 -27.70
C ASP A 598 33.02 -19.06 -29.18
N GLU A 599 34.04 -19.17 -30.03
CA GLU A 599 33.87 -19.07 -31.48
C GLU A 599 32.87 -20.14 -31.97
N LEU A 600 31.82 -19.70 -32.68
CA LEU A 600 30.82 -20.62 -33.25
C LEU A 600 31.50 -21.60 -34.23
N PRO A 601 31.11 -22.89 -34.27
CA PRO A 601 31.72 -23.87 -35.18
C PRO A 601 31.69 -23.45 -36.66
N VAL A 602 30.63 -22.76 -37.10
CA VAL A 602 30.54 -22.21 -38.47
C VAL A 602 31.61 -21.15 -38.76
N VAL A 603 32.00 -20.37 -37.74
CA VAL A 603 33.09 -19.39 -37.83
C VAL A 603 34.44 -20.10 -37.77
N THR A 604 34.60 -21.10 -36.89
CA THR A 604 35.81 -21.93 -36.84
C THR A 604 36.10 -22.61 -38.18
N GLU A 605 35.08 -23.14 -38.84
CA GLU A 605 35.23 -23.74 -40.18
C GLU A 605 35.66 -22.70 -41.22
N ALA A 606 35.00 -21.55 -41.25
CA ALA A 606 35.36 -20.45 -42.14
C ALA A 606 36.79 -19.93 -41.87
N ARG A 607 37.18 -19.84 -40.60
CA ARG A 607 38.52 -19.41 -40.17
C ARG A 607 39.57 -20.40 -40.64
N ARG A 608 39.36 -21.71 -40.45
CA ARG A 608 40.29 -22.75 -40.92
C ARG A 608 40.52 -22.68 -42.43
N LYS A 609 39.45 -22.46 -43.22
CA LYS A 609 39.55 -22.28 -44.67
C LYS A 609 40.36 -21.01 -45.02
N PHE A 610 40.07 -19.90 -44.35
CA PHE A 610 40.78 -18.65 -44.54
C PHE A 610 42.27 -18.75 -44.18
N GLU A 611 42.59 -19.34 -43.03
CA GLU A 611 43.96 -19.46 -42.53
C GLU A 611 44.81 -20.41 -43.39
N ALA A 612 44.19 -21.42 -44.01
CA ALA A 612 44.86 -22.30 -44.97
C ALA A 612 45.30 -21.55 -46.25
N GLU A 613 44.58 -20.52 -46.68
CA GLU A 613 44.86 -19.76 -47.90
C GLU A 613 45.71 -18.50 -47.64
N HIS A 614 45.44 -17.80 -46.55
CA HIS A 614 45.99 -16.46 -46.28
C HIS A 614 46.94 -16.41 -45.07
N GLY A 615 47.04 -17.48 -44.28
CA GLY A 615 47.74 -17.51 -42.99
C GLY A 615 46.91 -16.93 -41.83
N SER A 616 47.47 -16.91 -40.62
CA SER A 616 46.76 -16.58 -39.37
C SER A 616 45.92 -15.30 -39.44
N VAL A 617 44.71 -15.34 -38.86
CA VAL A 617 43.80 -14.18 -38.76
C VAL A 617 44.31 -13.09 -37.82
N ASP A 618 45.28 -13.40 -36.95
CA ASP A 618 45.86 -12.44 -36.00
C ASP A 618 46.89 -11.51 -36.67
N ASN A 619 47.35 -11.84 -37.88
CA ASN A 619 48.19 -10.95 -38.66
C ASN A 619 47.41 -9.66 -39.05
N PRO A 620 47.92 -8.45 -38.78
CA PRO A 620 47.23 -7.19 -39.08
C PRO A 620 46.72 -7.04 -40.52
N LYS A 621 47.43 -7.59 -41.51
CA LYS A 621 47.00 -7.57 -42.92
C LYS A 621 45.81 -8.50 -43.17
N ASN A 622 45.87 -9.71 -42.60
CA ASN A 622 44.85 -10.74 -42.75
C ASN A 622 43.58 -10.41 -41.98
N LYS A 623 43.69 -9.75 -40.82
CA LYS A 623 42.54 -9.32 -40.01
C LYS A 623 41.55 -8.45 -40.78
N LYS A 624 42.03 -7.61 -41.71
CA LYS A 624 41.15 -6.79 -42.57
C LYS A 624 40.39 -7.63 -43.61
N LEU A 625 41.02 -8.67 -44.15
CA LEU A 625 40.43 -9.60 -45.11
C LEU A 625 39.49 -10.61 -44.45
N TRP A 626 39.81 -11.02 -43.22
CA TRP A 626 39.03 -11.98 -42.43
C TRP A 626 37.70 -11.40 -41.96
N LYS A 627 37.68 -10.15 -41.46
CA LYS A 627 36.48 -9.49 -40.92
C LYS A 627 35.20 -9.65 -41.76
N PRO A 628 35.18 -9.38 -43.08
CA PRO A 628 33.98 -9.59 -43.88
C PRO A 628 33.57 -11.07 -44.00
N ILE A 629 34.53 -11.99 -44.03
CA ILE A 629 34.28 -13.44 -44.10
C ILE A 629 33.71 -13.96 -42.78
N GLU A 630 34.31 -13.56 -41.66
CA GLU A 630 33.80 -13.85 -40.31
C GLU A 630 32.35 -13.37 -40.18
N LYS A 631 32.08 -12.11 -40.55
CA LYS A 631 30.74 -11.53 -40.52
C LYS A 631 29.76 -12.32 -41.39
N SER A 632 30.17 -12.73 -42.58
CA SER A 632 29.34 -13.56 -43.47
C SER A 632 29.06 -14.93 -42.86
N ALA A 633 30.07 -15.58 -42.28
CA ALA A 633 29.97 -16.92 -41.71
C ALA A 633 28.97 -17.00 -40.55
N LYS A 634 28.96 -15.99 -39.67
CA LYS A 634 28.02 -15.95 -38.53
C LYS A 634 26.71 -15.20 -38.80
N SER A 635 26.54 -14.58 -39.97
CA SER A 635 25.42 -13.66 -40.25
C SER A 635 24.02 -14.23 -39.96
N LYS A 636 23.77 -15.51 -40.24
CA LYS A 636 22.46 -16.14 -39.95
C LYS A 636 22.19 -16.38 -38.46
N LEU A 637 23.24 -16.56 -37.67
CA LEU A 637 23.14 -16.92 -36.25
C LEU A 637 23.33 -15.70 -35.34
N ASP A 638 24.21 -14.76 -35.70
CA ASP A 638 24.68 -13.68 -34.81
C ASP A 638 24.13 -12.29 -35.20
N ALA A 639 23.23 -12.22 -36.19
CA ALA A 639 22.64 -10.94 -36.61
C ALA A 639 21.69 -10.37 -35.55
N GLN A 640 21.70 -9.03 -35.42
CA GLN A 640 20.72 -8.28 -34.64
C GLN A 640 19.45 -7.97 -35.44
N THR A 641 19.53 -7.86 -36.76
CA THR A 641 18.38 -7.57 -37.65
C THR A 641 18.61 -8.13 -39.06
N PRO A 642 17.74 -9.02 -39.57
CA PRO A 642 16.81 -9.81 -38.77
C PRO A 642 17.52 -10.55 -37.65
N PRO A 643 16.91 -10.71 -36.47
CA PRO A 643 17.52 -11.44 -35.38
C PRO A 643 17.91 -12.84 -35.84
N GLY A 644 19.18 -13.17 -35.66
CA GLY A 644 19.67 -14.53 -35.85
C GLY A 644 19.04 -15.47 -34.83
N TYR A 645 18.81 -16.71 -35.22
CA TYR A 645 18.24 -17.75 -34.37
C TYR A 645 18.76 -19.11 -34.80
N GLY A 646 18.86 -20.03 -33.84
CA GLY A 646 19.12 -21.43 -34.14
C GLY A 646 20.19 -22.08 -33.27
N ARG A 647 20.53 -23.29 -33.68
CA ARG A 647 21.51 -24.16 -33.04
C ARG A 647 22.89 -23.54 -33.15
N SER A 648 23.50 -23.29 -31.99
CA SER A 648 24.81 -22.66 -31.92
C SER A 648 25.96 -23.61 -32.24
N GLY A 649 25.77 -24.93 -32.07
CA GLY A 649 26.85 -25.92 -32.10
C GLY A 649 27.83 -25.85 -30.92
N LEU A 650 27.58 -24.98 -29.95
CA LEU A 650 28.36 -24.83 -28.71
C LEU A 650 27.73 -25.67 -27.58
N THR A 651 28.54 -26.12 -26.63
CA THR A 651 28.01 -26.67 -25.36
C THR A 651 27.59 -25.56 -24.40
N ASP A 652 26.90 -25.90 -23.31
CA ASP A 652 26.47 -24.93 -22.29
C ASP A 652 27.67 -24.12 -21.75
N GLU A 653 28.79 -24.78 -21.48
CA GLU A 653 30.03 -24.20 -20.93
C GLU A 653 30.71 -23.20 -21.86
N GLN A 654 30.46 -23.33 -23.16
CA GLN A 654 31.05 -22.49 -24.18
C GLN A 654 30.22 -21.24 -24.42
N HIS A 655 28.95 -21.24 -24.03
CA HIS A 655 28.11 -20.05 -24.00
C HIS A 655 28.47 -19.17 -22.79
N LYS A 656 28.40 -17.86 -22.98
CA LYS A 656 28.67 -16.87 -21.94
C LYS A 656 27.77 -17.06 -20.73
N ASP A 657 26.50 -17.43 -20.92
CA ASP A 657 25.57 -17.63 -19.80
C ASP A 657 25.88 -18.91 -18.99
N GLY A 658 26.41 -19.96 -19.64
CA GLY A 658 26.92 -21.12 -18.90
C GLY A 658 28.22 -20.83 -18.18
N LYS A 659 29.09 -19.98 -18.75
CA LYS A 659 30.27 -19.44 -18.03
C LYS A 659 29.84 -18.56 -16.84
N ASN A 660 28.82 -17.72 -17.00
CA ASN A 660 28.27 -16.87 -15.94
C ASN A 660 27.79 -17.73 -14.76
N ALA A 661 26.95 -18.75 -15.00
CA ALA A 661 26.45 -19.64 -13.97
C ALA A 661 27.58 -20.39 -13.25
N ARG A 662 28.56 -20.89 -14.00
CA ARG A 662 29.72 -21.59 -13.41
C ARG A 662 30.63 -20.67 -12.61
N GLN A 663 30.76 -19.40 -13.00
CA GLN A 663 31.50 -18.42 -12.21
C GLN A 663 30.82 -18.12 -10.87
N VAL A 664 29.48 -18.00 -10.85
CA VAL A 664 28.74 -17.87 -9.59
C VAL A 664 28.87 -19.13 -8.75
N ALA A 665 28.72 -20.31 -9.36
CA ALA A 665 28.90 -21.57 -8.66
C ALA A 665 30.32 -21.72 -8.07
N ASN A 666 31.34 -21.22 -8.78
CA ASN A 666 32.71 -21.15 -8.29
C ASN A 666 32.84 -20.20 -7.09
N TRP A 667 32.24 -19.00 -7.16
CA TRP A 667 32.21 -18.07 -6.03
C TRP A 667 31.55 -18.68 -4.79
N LEU A 668 30.45 -19.41 -4.95
CA LEU A 668 29.74 -20.06 -3.85
C LEU A 668 30.50 -21.25 -3.24
N ARG A 669 31.23 -22.03 -4.04
CA ARG A 669 31.91 -23.25 -3.58
C ARG A 669 33.35 -23.02 -3.09
N GLU A 670 34.11 -22.20 -3.80
CA GLU A 670 35.57 -22.16 -3.65
C GLU A 670 36.09 -20.85 -3.03
N LYS A 671 35.31 -19.77 -3.09
CA LYS A 671 35.77 -18.45 -2.66
C LYS A 671 35.36 -18.15 -1.22
N SER A 672 36.34 -17.88 -0.36
CA SER A 672 36.09 -17.31 0.96
C SER A 672 35.91 -15.79 0.86
N ASN A 673 34.73 -15.31 1.22
CA ASN A 673 34.40 -13.90 1.47
C ASN A 673 34.74 -13.45 2.91
N GLY A 674 35.52 -14.26 3.64
CA GLY A 674 35.79 -14.05 5.07
C GLY A 674 34.51 -14.20 5.88
N ASP A 675 34.30 -13.28 6.83
CA ASP A 675 33.10 -13.22 7.67
C ASP A 675 31.99 -12.31 7.09
N LYS A 676 32.20 -11.73 5.89
CA LYS A 676 31.23 -10.81 5.28
C LYS A 676 30.04 -11.57 4.67
N PRO A 677 28.80 -11.09 4.78
CA PRO A 677 27.72 -11.58 3.92
C PRO A 677 28.00 -11.22 2.45
N PHE A 678 27.42 -11.95 1.50
CA PHE A 678 27.59 -11.66 0.07
C PHE A 678 26.34 -11.09 -0.58
N PHE A 679 26.54 -10.26 -1.61
CA PHE A 679 25.55 -9.89 -2.62
C PHE A 679 26.10 -10.31 -3.98
N ILE A 680 25.52 -11.34 -4.59
CA ILE A 680 25.92 -11.85 -5.90
C ILE A 680 24.82 -11.57 -6.91
N ALA A 681 25.14 -10.84 -7.98
CA ALA A 681 24.26 -10.62 -9.12
C ALA A 681 24.67 -11.49 -10.32
N CYS A 682 23.77 -12.37 -10.76
CA CYS A 682 23.94 -13.21 -11.94
C CYS A 682 23.05 -12.70 -13.08
N GLY A 683 23.68 -12.05 -14.06
CA GLY A 683 23.00 -11.51 -15.24
C GLY A 683 23.06 -12.49 -16.41
N ILE A 684 21.95 -13.15 -16.71
CA ILE A 684 21.80 -14.07 -17.84
C ILE A 684 21.30 -13.29 -19.07
N GLN A 685 22.03 -13.35 -20.18
CA GLN A 685 21.69 -12.58 -21.39
C GLN A 685 20.60 -13.25 -22.24
N LYS A 686 20.45 -14.57 -22.21
CA LYS A 686 19.31 -15.20 -22.87
C LYS A 686 17.99 -14.87 -22.13
N PRO A 687 16.84 -14.84 -22.86
CA PRO A 687 16.68 -15.18 -24.27
C PRO A 687 16.88 -13.99 -25.23
N HIS A 688 17.46 -12.85 -24.84
CA HIS A 688 17.71 -11.72 -25.75
C HIS A 688 18.36 -12.14 -27.07
N VAL A 689 17.90 -11.53 -28.16
CA VAL A 689 18.39 -11.76 -29.53
C VAL A 689 19.92 -11.59 -29.65
N PRO A 690 20.61 -12.40 -30.48
CA PRO A 690 20.07 -13.50 -31.28
C PRO A 690 19.66 -14.72 -30.43
N PHE A 691 18.65 -15.47 -30.87
CA PHE A 691 18.14 -16.64 -30.15
C PHE A 691 19.02 -17.87 -30.41
N LEU A 692 20.14 -17.91 -29.69
CA LEU A 692 21.15 -18.96 -29.80
C LEU A 692 21.21 -19.77 -28.50
N ALA A 693 21.05 -21.08 -28.64
CA ALA A 693 21.24 -22.05 -27.57
C ALA A 693 22.02 -23.28 -28.08
N PRO A 694 22.60 -24.08 -27.17
CA PRO A 694 23.11 -25.41 -27.49
C PRO A 694 22.05 -26.31 -28.13
N ASP A 695 22.50 -27.18 -29.02
CA ASP A 695 21.64 -28.00 -29.89
C ASP A 695 20.64 -28.86 -29.10
N LYS A 696 21.09 -29.45 -27.98
CA LYS A 696 20.25 -30.31 -27.12
C LYS A 696 18.98 -29.63 -26.61
N TRP A 697 18.96 -28.31 -26.48
CA TRP A 697 17.79 -27.57 -26.00
C TRP A 697 16.74 -27.34 -27.07
N PHE A 698 17.14 -27.35 -28.35
CA PHE A 698 16.18 -27.35 -29.47
C PHE A 698 15.47 -28.68 -29.60
N ASP A 699 16.13 -29.79 -29.22
CA ASP A 699 15.56 -31.14 -29.31
C ASP A 699 14.36 -31.35 -28.38
N LEU A 700 14.20 -30.49 -27.36
CA LEU A 700 13.05 -30.49 -26.45
C LEU A 700 11.77 -29.95 -27.11
N TYR A 701 11.89 -29.23 -28.24
CA TYR A 701 10.79 -28.50 -28.86
C TYR A 701 10.68 -28.85 -30.35
N PRO A 702 10.10 -30.00 -30.71
CA PRO A 702 9.79 -30.30 -32.11
C PRO A 702 8.93 -29.17 -32.72
N ILE A 703 9.33 -28.66 -33.89
CA ILE A 703 8.75 -27.44 -34.47
C ILE A 703 7.25 -27.56 -34.79
N ASP A 704 6.82 -28.78 -35.11
CA ASP A 704 5.44 -29.16 -35.38
C ASP A 704 4.58 -29.21 -34.10
N GLN A 705 5.21 -29.35 -32.93
CA GLN A 705 4.53 -29.35 -31.63
C GLN A 705 4.39 -27.97 -31.00
N ILE A 706 5.05 -26.94 -31.56
CA ILE A 706 4.93 -25.57 -31.06
C ILE A 706 3.54 -25.03 -31.38
N THR A 707 2.78 -24.65 -30.36
CA THR A 707 1.44 -24.08 -30.53
C THR A 707 1.45 -22.60 -30.19
N TYR A 708 0.57 -21.85 -30.86
CA TYR A 708 0.30 -20.45 -30.58
C TYR A 708 -1.08 -20.09 -31.13
N GLU A 709 -1.65 -19.00 -30.61
CA GLU A 709 -2.84 -18.38 -31.19
C GLU A 709 -2.41 -17.20 -32.08
N ALA A 710 -2.86 -17.21 -33.33
CA ALA A 710 -2.54 -16.17 -34.29
C ALA A 710 -3.47 -14.96 -34.09
N ASP A 711 -2.87 -13.81 -33.75
CA ASP A 711 -3.61 -12.55 -33.74
C ASP A 711 -3.74 -11.97 -35.14
N LYS A 712 -4.86 -11.30 -35.38
CA LYS A 712 -5.08 -10.60 -36.64
C LYS A 712 -4.61 -9.14 -36.53
N PRO A 713 -3.98 -8.59 -37.58
CA PRO A 713 -3.46 -7.21 -37.59
C PRO A 713 -4.53 -6.13 -37.45
N ASN A 714 -5.79 -6.44 -37.82
CA ASN A 714 -6.92 -5.51 -37.66
C ASN A 714 -7.25 -5.22 -36.19
N LEU A 715 -6.65 -5.95 -35.24
CA LEU A 715 -6.65 -5.58 -33.83
C LEU A 715 -6.08 -4.16 -33.63
N TRP A 716 -5.16 -3.74 -34.49
CA TRP A 716 -4.56 -2.40 -34.45
C TRP A 716 -5.51 -1.30 -34.91
N ASP A 717 -6.61 -1.62 -35.60
CA ASP A 717 -7.58 -0.63 -36.08
C ASP A 717 -8.24 0.12 -34.91
N ASN A 718 -8.28 -0.50 -33.73
CA ASN A 718 -8.86 0.06 -32.51
C ASN A 718 -7.80 0.54 -31.50
N LEU A 719 -6.52 0.59 -31.89
CA LEU A 719 -5.42 1.07 -31.04
C LEU A 719 -4.98 2.48 -31.44
N PRO A 720 -4.53 3.31 -30.49
CA PRO A 720 -3.77 4.51 -30.81
C PRO A 720 -2.56 4.15 -31.70
N LYS A 721 -2.27 4.96 -32.74
CA LYS A 721 -1.16 4.67 -33.66
C LYS A 721 0.17 4.65 -32.93
N SER A 722 0.31 5.44 -31.87
CA SER A 722 1.52 5.46 -31.03
C SER A 722 1.72 4.17 -30.24
N ALA A 723 0.65 3.43 -29.93
CA ALA A 723 0.71 2.15 -29.21
C ALA A 723 1.33 1.04 -30.07
N ILE A 724 1.18 1.12 -31.39
CA ILE A 724 1.63 0.11 -32.34
C ILE A 724 3.17 0.08 -32.42
N SER A 725 3.75 -1.12 -32.40
CA SER A 725 5.17 -1.36 -32.64
C SER A 725 5.37 -2.12 -33.95
N ARG A 726 6.04 -1.49 -34.93
CA ARG A 726 6.34 -2.13 -36.23
C ARG A 726 7.54 -3.08 -36.20
N ARG A 727 7.95 -3.52 -35.02
CA ARG A 727 9.17 -4.31 -34.84
C ARG A 727 9.07 -5.69 -35.51
N TYR A 728 7.88 -6.18 -35.87
CA TYR A 728 7.69 -7.36 -36.72
C TYR A 728 8.48 -7.30 -38.04
N GLU A 729 8.67 -6.10 -38.62
CA GLU A 729 9.47 -5.90 -39.86
C GLU A 729 10.94 -6.30 -39.62
N ALA A 730 11.46 -5.98 -38.43
CA ALA A 730 12.81 -6.36 -38.05
C ALA A 730 12.96 -7.89 -37.90
N PHE A 731 11.88 -8.63 -37.69
CA PHE A 731 11.88 -10.10 -37.65
C PHE A 731 11.55 -10.73 -39.02
N GLY A 732 11.43 -9.92 -40.07
CA GLY A 732 11.15 -10.40 -41.43
C GLY A 732 9.69 -10.74 -41.69
N PHE A 733 8.75 -10.33 -40.82
CA PHE A 733 7.32 -10.46 -41.08
C PHE A 733 6.81 -9.32 -41.95
N GLU A 734 5.82 -9.62 -42.79
CA GLU A 734 5.13 -8.62 -43.60
C GLU A 734 3.86 -8.13 -42.89
N PHE A 735 3.54 -6.84 -43.04
CA PHE A 735 2.31 -6.30 -42.48
C PHE A 735 1.09 -7.08 -43.00
N SER A 736 0.24 -7.52 -42.07
CA SER A 736 -0.95 -8.30 -42.35
C SER A 736 -0.80 -9.71 -42.93
N LYS A 737 0.40 -10.29 -42.82
CA LYS A 737 0.63 -11.67 -43.25
C LYS A 737 1.33 -12.44 -42.15
N GLU A 738 0.59 -13.35 -41.53
CA GLU A 738 1.20 -14.33 -40.62
C GLU A 738 2.06 -15.31 -41.43
N ASN A 739 3.20 -15.68 -40.84
CA ASN A 739 4.11 -16.68 -41.40
C ASN A 739 4.31 -17.78 -40.36
N ASP A 740 3.43 -18.78 -40.41
CA ASP A 740 3.36 -19.81 -39.38
C ASP A 740 4.69 -20.54 -39.16
N GLN A 741 5.39 -20.84 -40.26
CA GLN A 741 6.68 -21.50 -40.21
C GLN A 741 7.71 -20.62 -39.50
N LEU A 742 7.84 -19.36 -39.90
CA LEU A 742 8.81 -18.43 -39.31
C LEU A 742 8.50 -18.15 -37.83
N ARG A 743 7.22 -18.01 -37.47
CA ARG A 743 6.80 -17.84 -36.07
C ARG A 743 7.21 -19.05 -35.22
N ARG A 744 6.95 -20.27 -35.70
CA ARG A 744 7.37 -21.50 -35.02
C ARG A 744 8.88 -21.60 -34.87
N GLU A 745 9.65 -21.20 -35.89
CA GLU A 745 11.11 -21.19 -35.83
C GLU A 745 11.63 -20.22 -34.75
N TYR A 746 11.10 -18.99 -34.69
CA TYR A 746 11.48 -18.04 -33.65
C TYR A 746 11.05 -18.49 -32.25
N MET A 747 9.83 -19.03 -32.12
CA MET A 747 9.35 -19.58 -30.83
C MET A 747 10.20 -20.77 -30.39
N GLN A 748 10.57 -21.68 -31.29
CA GLN A 748 11.44 -22.83 -30.99
C GLN A 748 12.77 -22.34 -30.42
N ALA A 749 13.39 -21.36 -31.09
CA ALA A 749 14.67 -20.82 -30.68
C ALA A 749 14.57 -20.08 -29.34
N TYR A 750 13.49 -19.33 -29.11
CA TYR A 750 13.23 -18.67 -27.83
C TYR A 750 13.04 -19.70 -26.71
N HIS A 751 12.19 -20.72 -26.90
CA HIS A 751 11.96 -21.79 -25.93
C HIS A 751 13.22 -22.59 -25.63
N ALA A 752 14.05 -22.89 -26.64
CA ALA A 752 15.36 -23.51 -26.44
C ALA A 752 16.30 -22.63 -25.59
N CYS A 753 16.29 -21.31 -25.80
CA CYS A 753 17.01 -20.37 -24.94
C CYS A 753 16.47 -20.40 -23.50
N VAL A 754 15.16 -20.50 -23.30
CA VAL A 754 14.55 -20.57 -21.96
C VAL A 754 14.96 -21.84 -21.21
N SER A 755 14.97 -23.01 -21.85
CA SER A 755 15.50 -24.24 -21.22
C SER A 755 16.99 -24.19 -20.95
N PHE A 756 17.76 -23.51 -21.81
CA PHE A 756 19.18 -23.28 -21.54
C PHE A 756 19.37 -22.40 -20.29
N ILE A 757 18.61 -21.31 -20.14
CA ILE A 757 18.59 -20.46 -18.94
C ILE A 757 18.27 -21.29 -17.70
N ASP A 758 17.20 -22.09 -17.76
CA ASP A 758 16.76 -22.95 -16.66
C ASP A 758 17.90 -23.85 -16.13
N ALA A 759 18.60 -24.52 -17.04
CA ALA A 759 19.74 -25.36 -16.69
C ALA A 759 20.89 -24.55 -16.06
N GLN A 760 21.11 -23.31 -16.49
CA GLN A 760 22.15 -22.45 -15.93
C GLN A 760 21.77 -21.95 -14.53
N VAL A 761 20.50 -21.59 -14.33
CA VAL A 761 19.96 -21.22 -13.02
C VAL A 761 20.07 -22.40 -12.06
N LYS A 762 19.76 -23.63 -12.51
CA LYS A 762 19.93 -24.83 -11.69
C LYS A 762 21.37 -25.03 -11.20
N ILE A 763 22.37 -24.81 -12.05
CA ILE A 763 23.79 -24.90 -11.64
C ILE A 763 24.10 -23.94 -10.48
N VAL A 764 23.55 -22.72 -10.53
CA VAL A 764 23.73 -21.70 -9.49
C VAL A 764 23.03 -22.10 -8.19
N LEU A 765 21.78 -22.57 -8.28
CA LEU A 765 20.99 -22.98 -7.11
C LEU A 765 21.58 -24.23 -6.44
N ASP A 766 22.00 -25.23 -7.22
CA ASP A 766 22.65 -26.43 -6.72
C ASP A 766 23.95 -26.06 -5.98
N ALA A 767 24.76 -25.15 -6.53
CA ALA A 767 25.96 -24.66 -5.87
C ALA A 767 25.66 -23.91 -4.56
N LEU A 768 24.58 -23.12 -4.52
CA LEU A 768 24.15 -22.43 -3.30
C LEU A 768 23.76 -23.44 -2.21
N LYS A 769 23.00 -24.48 -2.56
CA LYS A 769 22.62 -25.57 -1.64
C LYS A 769 23.85 -26.36 -1.17
N GLU A 770 24.72 -26.77 -2.09
CA GLU A 770 25.94 -27.52 -1.80
C GLU A 770 26.92 -26.76 -0.89
N SER A 771 26.99 -25.43 -1.03
CA SER A 771 27.81 -24.57 -0.16
C SER A 771 27.25 -24.41 1.26
N GLY A 772 26.00 -24.87 1.51
CA GLY A 772 25.34 -24.73 2.81
C GLY A 772 24.83 -23.32 3.12
N HIS A 773 24.62 -22.51 2.09
CA HIS A 773 24.15 -21.12 2.18
C HIS A 773 22.68 -20.94 1.84
N TRP A 774 21.95 -22.00 1.48
CA TRP A 774 20.52 -21.91 1.16
C TRP A 774 19.71 -21.26 2.29
N ASP A 775 19.86 -21.76 3.52
CA ASP A 775 19.09 -21.31 4.69
C ASP A 775 19.50 -19.92 5.22
N ASP A 776 20.55 -19.30 4.66
CA ASP A 776 21.00 -17.96 5.03
C ASP A 776 21.04 -16.96 3.86
N THR A 777 20.50 -17.33 2.69
CA THR A 777 20.52 -16.51 1.48
C THR A 777 19.12 -16.14 1.00
N VAL A 778 18.86 -14.86 0.81
CA VAL A 778 17.72 -14.37 0.05
C VAL A 778 18.00 -14.57 -1.45
N VAL A 779 17.14 -15.30 -2.15
CA VAL A 779 17.26 -15.54 -3.60
C VAL A 779 16.13 -14.83 -4.32
N ILE A 780 16.46 -14.04 -5.35
CA ILE A 780 15.48 -13.48 -6.29
C ILE A 780 15.81 -13.95 -7.70
N PHE A 781 14.81 -14.46 -8.40
CA PHE A 781 14.87 -14.74 -9.84
C PHE A 781 13.84 -13.87 -10.56
N THR A 782 14.28 -13.11 -11.57
CA THR A 782 13.40 -12.25 -12.37
C THR A 782 13.92 -12.01 -13.80
N SER A 783 13.16 -11.30 -14.62
CA SER A 783 13.64 -10.63 -15.83
C SER A 783 13.64 -9.11 -15.70
N ASP A 784 14.32 -8.42 -16.63
CA ASP A 784 14.22 -6.96 -16.75
C ASP A 784 12.90 -6.50 -17.40
N HIS A 785 12.32 -7.27 -18.31
CA HIS A 785 10.99 -7.01 -18.87
C HIS A 785 10.45 -8.24 -19.62
N GLY A 786 9.17 -8.20 -20.00
CA GLY A 786 8.54 -9.21 -20.83
C GLY A 786 8.97 -9.15 -22.30
N TYR A 787 8.32 -9.94 -23.16
CA TYR A 787 8.70 -10.09 -24.56
C TYR A 787 7.58 -10.69 -25.41
N HIS A 788 7.41 -10.15 -26.63
CA HIS A 788 6.40 -10.60 -27.58
C HIS A 788 6.95 -11.63 -28.58
N LEU A 789 6.18 -12.69 -28.84
CA LEU A 789 6.48 -13.75 -29.81
C LEU A 789 5.37 -13.88 -30.87
N GLY A 790 4.84 -12.73 -31.30
CA GLY A 790 3.74 -12.61 -32.27
C GLY A 790 2.40 -12.22 -31.65
N ASP A 791 2.30 -12.15 -30.32
CA ASP A 791 1.13 -11.62 -29.61
C ASP A 791 0.84 -10.18 -30.06
N HIS A 792 -0.43 -9.86 -30.29
CA HIS A 792 -0.89 -8.62 -30.92
C HIS A 792 -0.25 -8.34 -32.30
N PHE A 793 0.26 -9.37 -32.99
CA PHE A 793 1.09 -9.22 -34.19
C PHE A 793 2.38 -8.40 -33.94
N VAL A 794 2.85 -8.34 -32.70
CA VAL A 794 4.07 -7.64 -32.27
C VAL A 794 5.19 -8.65 -32.02
N TRP A 795 6.43 -8.22 -32.29
CA TRP A 795 7.63 -8.99 -31.98
C TRP A 795 8.61 -8.15 -31.17
N GLY A 796 9.21 -8.73 -30.15
CA GLY A 796 10.21 -8.07 -29.33
C GLY A 796 9.62 -7.24 -28.19
N LYS A 797 10.07 -5.98 -28.09
CA LYS A 797 9.83 -5.09 -26.94
C LYS A 797 9.31 -3.71 -27.38
N VAL A 798 9.29 -2.72 -26.47
CA VAL A 798 8.82 -1.34 -26.73
C VAL A 798 7.28 -1.24 -26.89
N THR A 799 6.54 -1.84 -25.95
CA THR A 799 5.06 -1.78 -25.88
C THR A 799 4.59 -1.83 -24.45
N LEU A 800 3.39 -1.34 -24.16
CA LEU A 800 2.82 -1.35 -22.81
C LEU A 800 1.77 -2.45 -22.54
N PHE A 801 1.63 -3.41 -23.46
CA PHE A 801 0.87 -4.65 -23.22
C PHE A 801 1.39 -5.41 -22.02
N ASP A 802 0.48 -6.08 -21.31
CA ASP A 802 0.76 -6.82 -20.07
C ASP A 802 1.89 -7.81 -20.32
N ILE A 803 1.87 -8.54 -21.45
CA ILE A 803 2.94 -9.47 -21.85
C ILE A 803 4.33 -8.81 -22.06
N GLY A 804 4.37 -7.51 -22.37
CA GLY A 804 5.62 -6.76 -22.54
C GLY A 804 6.18 -6.21 -21.22
N ALA A 805 5.32 -5.94 -20.24
CA ALA A 805 5.70 -5.37 -18.95
C ALA A 805 5.82 -6.41 -17.83
N LYS A 806 5.04 -7.48 -17.90
CA LYS A 806 4.99 -8.56 -16.91
C LYS A 806 6.22 -9.47 -17.01
N VAL A 807 6.75 -9.85 -15.86
CA VAL A 807 7.98 -10.67 -15.75
C VAL A 807 7.75 -11.87 -14.84
N PRO A 808 8.46 -13.00 -15.05
CA PRO A 808 8.53 -14.03 -14.04
C PRO A 808 9.24 -13.48 -12.80
N PHE A 809 8.72 -13.75 -11.61
CA PHE A 809 9.30 -13.27 -10.35
C PHE A 809 9.15 -14.32 -9.25
N ILE A 810 10.28 -14.78 -8.71
CA ILE A 810 10.35 -15.79 -7.65
C ILE A 810 11.28 -15.27 -6.56
N ILE A 811 10.86 -15.41 -5.30
CA ILE A 811 11.64 -15.01 -4.13
C ILE A 811 11.68 -16.11 -3.08
N HIS A 812 12.88 -16.47 -2.65
CA HIS A 812 13.12 -17.26 -1.45
C HIS A 812 13.73 -16.33 -0.39
N ALA A 813 13.07 -16.19 0.76
CA ALA A 813 13.60 -15.46 1.90
C ALA A 813 13.56 -16.37 3.14
N PRO A 814 14.73 -16.82 3.64
CA PRO A 814 14.79 -17.79 4.73
C PRO A 814 14.01 -17.33 5.96
N GLY A 815 13.16 -18.23 6.49
CA GLY A 815 12.30 -17.98 7.64
C GLY A 815 11.09 -17.08 7.38
N LEU A 816 10.87 -16.61 6.15
CA LEU A 816 9.74 -15.74 5.80
C LEU A 816 8.87 -16.35 4.69
N THR A 817 9.45 -16.79 3.58
CA THR A 817 8.70 -17.41 2.48
C THR A 817 8.37 -18.86 2.78
N THR A 818 7.17 -19.30 2.43
CA THR A 818 6.80 -20.73 2.42
C THR A 818 6.95 -21.27 1.00
N GLY A 819 7.68 -22.38 0.83
CA GLY A 819 7.92 -22.99 -0.48
C GLY A 819 6.62 -23.42 -1.19
N GLY A 820 6.57 -23.23 -2.51
CA GLY A 820 5.42 -23.61 -3.34
C GLY A 820 4.25 -22.63 -3.29
N THR A 821 4.35 -21.56 -2.51
CA THR A 821 3.30 -20.56 -2.40
C THR A 821 3.32 -19.58 -3.57
N ARG A 822 2.13 -19.04 -3.88
CA ARG A 822 1.93 -18.04 -4.93
C ARG A 822 1.29 -16.81 -4.33
N SER A 823 1.74 -15.63 -4.75
CA SER A 823 1.09 -14.37 -4.42
C SER A 823 0.55 -13.69 -5.67
N ASP A 824 -0.67 -13.19 -5.53
CA ASP A 824 -1.41 -12.42 -6.52
C ASP A 824 -1.31 -10.90 -6.25
N ALA A 825 -0.43 -10.51 -5.31
CA ALA A 825 -0.13 -9.11 -5.04
C ALA A 825 0.48 -8.43 -6.28
N MET A 826 0.07 -7.18 -6.50
CA MET A 826 0.69 -6.33 -7.50
C MET A 826 2.07 -5.90 -7.01
N VAL A 827 3.12 -6.30 -7.72
CA VAL A 827 4.51 -5.95 -7.38
C VAL A 827 5.25 -5.39 -8.59
N GLU A 828 6.25 -4.57 -8.31
CA GLU A 828 7.04 -3.87 -9.32
C GLU A 828 8.52 -4.16 -9.14
N LEU A 829 9.32 -4.16 -10.21
CA LEU A 829 10.76 -4.46 -10.08
C LEU A 829 11.51 -3.44 -9.21
N ILE A 830 11.07 -2.17 -9.17
CA ILE A 830 11.63 -1.17 -8.24
C ILE A 830 11.45 -1.55 -6.75
N ASP A 831 10.57 -2.50 -6.43
CA ASP A 831 10.35 -3.00 -5.06
C ASP A 831 11.48 -3.91 -4.59
N ILE A 832 12.28 -4.48 -5.51
CA ILE A 832 13.40 -5.37 -5.19
C ILE A 832 14.39 -4.69 -4.26
N TYR A 833 14.81 -3.47 -4.57
CA TYR A 833 15.85 -2.79 -3.82
C TYR A 833 15.44 -2.55 -2.36
N PRO A 834 14.32 -1.87 -2.03
CA PRO A 834 13.91 -1.71 -0.63
C PRO A 834 13.64 -3.06 0.06
N THR A 835 13.16 -4.08 -0.67
CA THR A 835 12.93 -5.43 -0.12
C THR A 835 14.24 -6.08 0.35
N LEU A 836 15.27 -6.09 -0.49
CA LEU A 836 16.55 -6.72 -0.15
C LEU A 836 17.24 -5.99 1.01
N VAL A 837 17.14 -4.67 1.06
CA VAL A 837 17.67 -3.89 2.18
C VAL A 837 16.98 -4.29 3.50
N GLU A 838 15.65 -4.34 3.52
CA GLU A 838 14.91 -4.71 4.74
C GLU A 838 15.14 -6.18 5.15
N LEU A 839 15.20 -7.11 4.19
CA LEU A 839 15.44 -8.54 4.45
C LEU A 839 16.84 -8.83 5.01
N THR A 840 17.78 -7.91 4.82
CA THR A 840 19.16 -8.01 5.35
C THR A 840 19.35 -7.19 6.62
N GLY A 841 18.29 -6.57 7.16
CA GLY A 841 18.33 -5.79 8.39
C GLY A 841 18.97 -4.42 8.24
N LEU A 842 19.09 -3.91 7.01
CA LEU A 842 19.65 -2.60 6.69
C LEU A 842 18.54 -1.54 6.58
N THR A 843 18.92 -0.25 6.57
CA THR A 843 17.99 0.87 6.39
C THR A 843 17.96 1.33 4.93
N PRO A 844 16.78 1.40 4.28
CA PRO A 844 16.67 1.80 2.87
C PRO A 844 17.07 3.26 2.64
N PRO A 845 17.80 3.57 1.54
CA PRO A 845 18.02 4.95 1.11
C PRO A 845 16.70 5.71 0.91
N GLU A 846 16.67 6.99 1.29
CA GLU A 846 15.46 7.82 1.23
C GLU A 846 14.95 8.04 -0.21
N HIS A 847 15.84 7.96 -1.20
CA HIS A 847 15.50 8.23 -2.59
C HIS A 847 14.63 7.14 -3.24
N LEU A 848 14.55 5.95 -2.63
CA LEU A 848 13.81 4.82 -3.22
C LEU A 848 12.32 5.14 -3.35
N GLN A 849 11.76 4.82 -4.51
CA GLN A 849 10.34 4.93 -4.83
C GLN A 849 9.60 3.58 -4.78
N GLY A 850 10.34 2.47 -4.69
CA GLY A 850 9.78 1.14 -4.46
C GLY A 850 9.25 0.96 -3.04
N MET A 851 8.47 -0.11 -2.84
CA MET A 851 7.96 -0.53 -1.54
C MET A 851 8.49 -1.93 -1.23
N SER A 852 8.92 -2.17 0.00
CA SER A 852 9.37 -3.51 0.38
C SER A 852 8.25 -4.55 0.32
N LEU A 853 8.58 -5.72 -0.22
CA LEU A 853 7.73 -6.90 -0.31
C LEU A 853 7.80 -7.75 0.97
N GLN A 854 8.70 -7.46 1.91
CA GLN A 854 8.87 -8.25 3.14
C GLN A 854 7.53 -8.54 3.86
N PRO A 855 6.59 -7.58 4.01
CA PRO A 855 5.31 -7.84 4.69
C PRO A 855 4.38 -8.84 3.97
N LEU A 856 4.65 -9.14 2.69
CA LEU A 856 3.90 -10.09 1.87
C LEU A 856 4.49 -11.50 1.91
N LEU A 857 5.79 -11.63 2.18
CA LEU A 857 6.48 -12.92 2.15
C LEU A 857 5.94 -13.97 3.15
N PRO A 858 5.51 -13.61 4.38
CA PRO A 858 4.86 -14.59 5.26
C PRO A 858 3.35 -14.74 5.00
N ARG A 859 2.78 -13.93 4.10
CA ARG A 859 1.33 -13.80 3.88
C ARG A 859 1.02 -13.66 2.37
N PRO A 860 1.33 -14.70 1.56
CA PRO A 860 1.18 -14.69 0.10
C PRO A 860 -0.24 -14.37 -0.38
N GLU A 861 -1.25 -14.67 0.44
CA GLU A 861 -2.67 -14.44 0.19
C GLU A 861 -3.05 -12.95 0.13
N ARG A 862 -2.24 -12.08 0.72
CA ARG A 862 -2.53 -10.64 0.78
C ARG A 862 -2.38 -10.00 -0.60
N PRO A 863 -3.25 -9.06 -0.99
CA PRO A 863 -3.23 -8.43 -2.31
C PRO A 863 -2.09 -7.42 -2.52
N GLY A 864 -1.21 -7.19 -1.54
CA GLY A 864 -0.19 -6.14 -1.62
C GLY A 864 -0.71 -4.75 -1.21
N ARG A 865 0.21 -3.83 -0.92
CA ARG A 865 -0.14 -2.41 -0.70
C ARG A 865 -0.30 -1.63 -2.00
N LYS A 866 0.35 -2.08 -3.08
CA LYS A 866 0.29 -1.42 -4.38
C LYS A 866 -1.02 -1.74 -5.08
N LYS A 867 -1.78 -0.70 -5.42
CA LYS A 867 -3.03 -0.82 -6.19
C LYS A 867 -2.76 -0.95 -7.69
N PHE A 868 -1.70 -0.32 -8.17
CA PHE A 868 -1.32 -0.27 -9.58
C PHE A 868 0.16 -0.59 -9.74
N ALA A 869 0.50 -1.38 -10.75
CA ALA A 869 1.81 -1.36 -11.37
C ALA A 869 1.83 -0.29 -12.46
N TYR A 870 3.00 0.33 -12.65
CA TYR A 870 3.18 1.46 -13.54
C TYR A 870 4.34 1.25 -14.49
N SER A 871 4.07 1.43 -15.79
CA SER A 871 5.08 1.30 -16.84
C SER A 871 4.99 2.45 -17.84
N VAL A 872 6.13 2.88 -18.36
CA VAL A 872 6.21 3.89 -19.42
C VAL A 872 7.07 3.42 -20.58
N VAL A 873 6.85 4.00 -21.76
CA VAL A 873 7.73 3.81 -22.92
C VAL A 873 7.76 5.06 -23.78
N SER A 874 8.94 5.43 -24.26
CA SER A 874 9.11 6.55 -25.20
C SER A 874 8.68 6.15 -26.61
N LYS A 875 7.82 6.97 -27.24
CA LYS A 875 7.48 6.95 -28.66
C LYS A 875 7.77 8.34 -29.23
N SER A 876 8.79 8.43 -30.09
CA SER A 876 9.31 9.71 -30.58
C SER A 876 9.72 10.63 -29.42
N GLN A 877 9.14 11.83 -29.30
CA GLN A 877 9.50 12.79 -28.25
C GLN A 877 8.64 12.66 -26.97
N ASN A 878 7.75 11.67 -26.90
CA ASN A 878 6.70 11.61 -25.90
C ASN A 878 6.60 10.24 -25.24
N LEU A 879 6.09 10.22 -24.01
CA LEU A 879 5.85 9.00 -23.27
C LEU A 879 4.45 8.46 -23.55
N GLY A 880 4.36 7.15 -23.73
CA GLY A 880 3.18 6.37 -23.45
C GLY A 880 3.21 5.89 -22.00
N TYR A 881 2.03 5.74 -21.42
CA TYR A 881 1.84 5.39 -20.02
C TYR A 881 0.92 4.20 -19.86
N SER A 882 1.18 3.36 -18.87
CA SER A 882 0.30 2.25 -18.52
C SER A 882 0.21 2.10 -17.01
N ILE A 883 -1.02 1.94 -16.52
CA ILE A 883 -1.28 1.47 -15.17
C ILE A 883 -2.13 0.21 -15.20
N ARG A 884 -1.74 -0.75 -14.37
CA ARG A 884 -2.34 -2.08 -14.29
C ARG A 884 -2.74 -2.36 -12.83
N ASN A 885 -4.03 -2.57 -12.55
CA ASN A 885 -4.47 -3.06 -11.23
C ASN A 885 -4.70 -4.58 -11.27
N GLN A 886 -5.53 -5.15 -10.39
CA GLN A 886 -5.81 -6.57 -10.40
C GLN A 886 -6.64 -7.03 -11.62
N ARG A 887 -7.57 -6.20 -12.12
CA ARG A 887 -8.57 -6.60 -13.14
C ARG A 887 -8.51 -5.82 -14.45
N TRP A 888 -7.97 -4.61 -14.43
CA TRP A 888 -7.91 -3.73 -15.59
C TRP A 888 -6.51 -3.24 -15.92
N ARG A 889 -6.23 -3.04 -17.20
CA ARG A 889 -5.08 -2.27 -17.70
C ARG A 889 -5.58 -1.06 -18.47
N TYR A 890 -5.00 0.10 -18.18
CA TYR A 890 -5.23 1.33 -18.93
C TYR A 890 -3.94 1.79 -19.54
N GLY A 891 -3.99 2.23 -20.80
CA GLY A 891 -2.87 2.84 -21.52
C GLY A 891 -3.24 4.24 -22.00
N LYS A 892 -2.32 5.19 -21.87
CA LYS A 892 -2.50 6.56 -22.37
C LYS A 892 -1.38 6.90 -23.35
N TRP A 893 -1.78 7.39 -24.51
CA TRP A 893 -0.91 7.84 -25.57
C TRP A 893 -1.30 9.25 -26.00
N GLN A 894 -0.48 9.81 -26.87
CA GLN A 894 -0.66 11.14 -27.37
C GLN A 894 -1.88 11.30 -28.28
N ASP A 895 -2.24 10.22 -28.95
CA ASP A 895 -3.28 10.16 -29.98
C ASP A 895 -4.46 9.27 -29.58
N GLY A 896 -4.54 8.83 -28.32
CA GLY A 896 -5.65 8.04 -27.81
C GLY A 896 -5.33 7.25 -26.55
N GLU A 897 -6.30 6.45 -26.14
CA GLU A 897 -6.28 5.67 -24.90
C GLU A 897 -6.60 4.20 -25.18
N GLU A 898 -6.22 3.35 -24.22
CA GLU A 898 -6.49 1.92 -24.20
C GLU A 898 -7.10 1.55 -22.85
N LEU A 899 -8.10 0.67 -22.84
CA LEU A 899 -8.65 0.08 -21.61
C LEU A 899 -9.02 -1.38 -21.84
N TYR A 900 -8.50 -2.28 -21.01
CA TYR A 900 -8.78 -3.72 -21.09
C TYR A 900 -9.22 -4.26 -19.73
N ASN A 901 -10.25 -5.10 -19.74
CA ASN A 901 -10.65 -5.89 -18.58
C ASN A 901 -10.00 -7.28 -18.66
N LEU A 902 -8.91 -7.48 -17.94
CA LEU A 902 -8.11 -8.71 -18.00
C LEU A 902 -8.78 -9.92 -17.33
N THR A 903 -9.91 -9.75 -16.64
CA THR A 903 -10.72 -10.89 -16.18
C THR A 903 -11.43 -11.56 -17.34
N ASN A 904 -11.94 -10.78 -18.29
CA ASN A 904 -12.72 -11.29 -19.44
C ASN A 904 -11.92 -11.30 -20.75
N ASP A 905 -10.85 -10.50 -20.82
CA ASP A 905 -9.96 -10.33 -21.96
C ASP A 905 -8.50 -10.38 -21.48
N PRO A 906 -8.03 -11.54 -20.97
CA PRO A 906 -6.67 -11.68 -20.42
C PRO A 906 -5.56 -11.48 -21.45
N HIS A 907 -5.91 -11.47 -22.75
CA HIS A 907 -4.99 -11.27 -23.86
C HIS A 907 -5.15 -9.91 -24.54
N GLU A 908 -5.86 -8.97 -23.91
CA GLU A 908 -5.96 -7.56 -24.33
C GLU A 908 -6.41 -7.37 -25.78
N LYS A 909 -7.37 -8.18 -26.25
CA LYS A 909 -7.81 -8.20 -27.64
C LYS A 909 -8.86 -7.13 -27.96
N ARG A 910 -9.56 -6.60 -26.97
CA ARG A 910 -10.66 -5.66 -27.14
C ARG A 910 -10.41 -4.38 -26.35
N ASN A 911 -9.98 -3.33 -27.05
CA ASN A 911 -9.86 -2.01 -26.46
C ASN A 911 -11.24 -1.41 -26.16
N LEU A 912 -11.52 -1.14 -24.88
CA LEU A 912 -12.76 -0.58 -24.36
C LEU A 912 -12.73 0.96 -24.23
N ALA A 913 -11.63 1.62 -24.58
CA ALA A 913 -11.48 3.07 -24.35
C ALA A 913 -12.47 3.95 -25.14
N ASN A 914 -13.01 3.45 -26.26
CA ASN A 914 -13.98 4.19 -27.09
C ASN A 914 -15.44 3.78 -26.84
N HIS A 915 -15.69 2.97 -25.80
CA HIS A 915 -17.00 2.45 -25.47
C HIS A 915 -17.64 3.32 -24.37
N PRO A 916 -18.75 4.05 -24.66
CA PRO A 916 -19.35 5.01 -23.71
C PRO A 916 -19.73 4.40 -22.35
N GLU A 917 -20.08 3.11 -22.32
CA GLU A 917 -20.42 2.39 -21.10
C GLU A 917 -19.24 2.25 -20.10
N PHE A 918 -18.00 2.47 -20.54
CA PHE A 918 -16.80 2.39 -19.69
C PHE A 918 -16.18 3.76 -19.36
N GLU A 919 -16.84 4.88 -19.70
CA GLU A 919 -16.29 6.22 -19.46
C GLU A 919 -15.98 6.49 -17.98
N ALA A 920 -16.87 6.08 -17.07
CA ALA A 920 -16.62 6.20 -15.64
C ALA A 920 -15.37 5.43 -15.18
N ARG A 921 -15.11 4.26 -15.79
CA ARG A 921 -13.91 3.45 -15.50
C ARG A 921 -12.66 4.09 -16.10
N LEU A 922 -12.74 4.64 -17.31
CA LEU A 922 -11.65 5.42 -17.91
C LEU A 922 -11.26 6.59 -17.01
N GLU A 923 -12.23 7.33 -16.48
CA GLU A 923 -11.96 8.50 -15.65
C GLU A 923 -11.27 8.14 -14.34
N GLU A 924 -11.67 7.04 -13.69
CA GLU A 924 -10.95 6.50 -12.53
C GLU A 924 -9.48 6.22 -12.85
N PHE A 925 -9.21 5.61 -14.00
CA PHE A 925 -7.87 5.30 -14.46
C PHE A 925 -7.07 6.53 -14.88
N ARG A 926 -7.71 7.56 -15.46
CA ARG A 926 -7.05 8.85 -15.76
C ARG A 926 -6.59 9.55 -14.49
N VAL A 927 -7.44 9.58 -13.46
CA VAL A 927 -7.10 10.15 -12.15
C VAL A 927 -5.95 9.36 -11.51
N ALA A 928 -6.07 8.04 -11.45
CA ALA A 928 -5.02 7.18 -10.89
C ALA A 928 -3.68 7.32 -11.63
N LEU A 929 -3.72 7.46 -12.96
CA LEU A 929 -2.52 7.70 -13.76
C LEU A 929 -1.90 9.06 -13.43
N ALA A 930 -2.70 10.13 -13.32
CA ALA A 930 -2.19 11.47 -13.01
C ALA A 930 -1.48 11.51 -11.64
N GLU A 931 -2.08 10.89 -10.62
CA GLU A 931 -1.45 10.74 -9.30
C GLU A 931 -0.13 9.96 -9.40
N LYS A 932 -0.12 8.89 -10.19
CA LYS A 932 1.08 8.05 -10.35
C LYS A 932 2.19 8.74 -11.13
N GLU A 933 1.85 9.54 -12.14
CA GLU A 933 2.81 10.37 -12.89
C GLU A 933 3.48 11.39 -11.96
N GLU A 934 2.72 12.04 -11.08
CA GLU A 934 3.27 12.96 -10.09
C GLU A 934 4.26 12.23 -9.18
N GLU A 935 3.85 11.11 -8.58
CA GLU A 935 4.70 10.28 -7.71
C GLU A 935 5.99 9.81 -8.43
N ALA A 936 5.85 9.31 -9.66
CA ALA A 936 6.94 8.78 -10.47
C ALA A 936 7.94 9.87 -10.90
N SER A 937 7.51 11.13 -10.98
CA SER A 937 8.37 12.26 -11.33
C SER A 937 9.15 12.87 -10.15
N LEU A 938 8.78 12.52 -8.91
CA LEU A 938 9.42 13.07 -7.72
C LEU A 938 10.90 12.72 -7.66
N LYS A 939 11.74 13.75 -7.60
CA LYS A 939 13.15 13.62 -7.19
C LYS A 939 13.21 13.68 -5.67
N ARG A 940 13.07 12.51 -5.03
CA ARG A 940 13.32 12.32 -3.60
C ARG A 940 14.78 12.55 -3.26
#